data_AF-A0A958FHJ8-F1
#
_entry.id   AF-A0A958FHJ8-F1
#
_cell.length_a   1.000
_cell.length_b   1.000
_cell.length_c   1.000
_cell.angle_alpha   90.00
_cell.angle_beta   90.00
_cell.angle_gamma   90.00
#
_symmetry.space_group_name_H-M   'P 1'
#
loop_
_entity.id
_entity.type
_entity.pdbx_description
1 polymer ?
#
loop_
_entity_poly.entity_id
_entity_poly.type
_entity_poly.pdbx_seq_one_letter_code
_entity_poly.pdbx_strand_id
1 'polypeptide(L)'
;WGDYDNDGDLDLFVANVGENNFLYRNHGDGTFERIWDGEIASDHGYSRSCSWVDYDNDGWLDLFVANSNGEDNFLYKNNGDGSFFRIWDVPFVNDGGESYTGSWGDYDNDGDLDLFVANLNGENNALYQNNGDNSFNRIYDGEMVNDGGNSISCGWGDYDNDRDLDLFVANNSGENNFLYQNNGDGSFTRISEGAIVNDGGNALGSAWADYDNDGWLDLVVTNGDEPSFLYHNNGDGSFERITDGAVATDVNTSRGVAWGDYDNDGDLDLFIAVIGNNLLYQNEGSGNHWISLLCVGNWSNRSAIGTTVGARAQIGGHPVWQTRQISGQTGYYSQSSMNVNFGLGDASQIDELELRWPSGVVQTLNDLPADQFHTIFEEYAGGAMVTHTGDSGPGSLREAIHIANSDGGPTLIDFAPYLRYQVIYPQSELPALIEDYTTIEGDINGDGAPEVGITSPDTSVYNGLIIESAHNLIHGLVLTNFRGSARADNAILIIGDNAFDNRIYGCYIGCEFNGEIPRGNETGIRIVAGAHDNIIGGSLYGEFNRIAYNSYGVVVNNTEPGTDRNRITHNQITGNSRGIVLANGGNNNIAAPLLTYFDGMILRGSAEPLSTVEIFADPRDQGLSFLAEVQSDGSGNFEYAGPFPEWQFYNATVTDAAGNTSQFSVDMYRQGEVNANHWRVTLVNNGNFAYDLLNGQAGGIYPKSSGSAVIYAGGHYLGTLKNGTPSVSQIQHSSEYVPGRITNPIPAPTDQLTSEHPQLTKHQVYVIDSTRSGADWDNWPVEDGAPVDANGNPLLVSQQDSWTVYNDLFPSFHDGTSDPVLGVEIQRSTYSYTYPGAPSEVFFVKWKII
;
A
#
# COMPACT_ATOMS: atom_id res chain seq x y z
N TRP A 1 14.39 9.32 -17.05
CA TRP A 1 13.07 9.61 -16.48
C TRP A 1 12.28 8.33 -16.41
N GLY A 2 11.67 8.06 -15.26
CA GLY A 2 10.86 6.87 -15.01
C GLY A 2 10.23 7.04 -13.62
N ASP A 3 8.97 6.64 -13.48
CA ASP A 3 8.23 6.66 -12.21
C ASP A 3 8.63 5.41 -11.41
N TYR A 4 9.63 5.52 -10.53
CA TYR A 4 10.20 4.34 -9.87
C TYR A 4 9.43 3.93 -8.61
N ASP A 5 8.65 4.84 -8.02
CA ASP A 5 7.82 4.54 -6.86
C ASP A 5 6.31 4.53 -7.16
N ASN A 6 5.95 4.49 -8.45
CA ASN A 6 4.61 4.32 -8.99
C ASN A 6 3.61 5.38 -8.48
N ASP A 7 4.09 6.58 -8.16
CA ASP A 7 3.25 7.67 -7.63
C ASP A 7 2.54 8.48 -8.75
N GLY A 8 2.88 8.21 -10.01
CA GLY A 8 2.36 8.85 -11.21
C GLY A 8 3.21 10.00 -11.73
N ASP A 9 4.31 10.35 -11.05
CA ASP A 9 5.21 11.43 -11.41
C ASP A 9 6.59 10.89 -11.83
N LEU A 10 7.08 11.31 -13.01
CA LEU A 10 8.38 10.81 -13.49
C LEU A 10 9.55 11.31 -12.62
N ASP A 11 10.38 10.38 -12.17
CA ASP A 11 11.61 10.65 -11.43
C ASP A 11 12.85 10.72 -12.31
N LEU A 12 13.92 11.26 -11.75
CA LEU A 12 15.17 11.49 -12.46
C LEU A 12 16.34 10.72 -11.85
N PHE A 13 16.93 9.84 -12.66
CA PHE A 13 18.27 9.31 -12.41
C PHE A 13 19.30 9.99 -13.31
N VAL A 14 20.46 10.32 -12.74
CA VAL A 14 21.58 10.96 -13.43
C VAL A 14 22.83 10.11 -13.28
N ALA A 15 23.28 9.54 -14.40
CA ALA A 15 24.57 8.87 -14.51
C ALA A 15 25.72 9.90 -14.56
N ASN A 16 26.76 9.68 -13.76
CA ASN A 16 27.95 10.54 -13.69
C ASN A 16 29.22 9.76 -14.02
N VAL A 17 30.13 10.39 -14.76
CA VAL A 17 31.40 9.79 -15.13
C VAL A 17 32.43 10.02 -14.03
N GLY A 18 32.83 8.95 -13.33
CA GLY A 18 33.91 9.00 -12.33
C GLY A 18 33.53 9.74 -11.05
N GLU A 19 32.23 9.81 -10.75
CA GLU A 19 31.62 10.34 -9.53
C GLU A 19 30.39 9.48 -9.20
N ASN A 20 29.75 9.69 -8.05
CA ASN A 20 28.53 8.97 -7.69
C ASN A 20 27.35 9.37 -8.60
N ASN A 21 26.49 8.41 -8.90
CA ASN A 21 25.22 8.66 -9.58
C ASN A 21 24.18 9.29 -8.63
N PHE A 22 23.16 9.94 -9.18
CA PHE A 22 22.13 10.62 -8.38
C PHE A 22 20.72 10.17 -8.77
N LEU A 23 19.92 9.80 -7.77
CA LEU A 23 18.48 9.61 -7.88
C LEU A 23 17.76 10.81 -7.26
N TYR A 24 16.77 11.34 -7.97
CA TYR A 24 15.89 12.41 -7.53
C TYR A 24 14.44 11.95 -7.63
N ARG A 25 13.75 11.95 -6.50
CA ARG A 25 12.31 11.72 -6.39
C ARG A 25 11.56 13.01 -6.74
N ASN A 26 10.55 12.91 -7.60
CA ASN A 26 9.61 13.98 -7.88
C ASN A 26 8.52 14.02 -6.79
N HIS A 27 7.99 15.20 -6.46
CA HIS A 27 6.88 15.33 -5.50
C HIS A 27 5.55 15.72 -6.15
N GLY A 28 5.50 15.76 -7.49
CA GLY A 28 4.31 16.15 -8.27
C GLY A 28 3.98 17.65 -8.24
N ASP A 29 4.65 18.42 -7.39
CA ASP A 29 4.47 19.87 -7.24
C ASP A 29 5.53 20.70 -7.97
N GLY A 30 6.34 20.03 -8.81
CA GLY A 30 7.46 20.62 -9.52
C GLY A 30 8.74 20.74 -8.69
N THR A 31 8.79 20.13 -7.50
CA THR A 31 9.99 20.01 -6.68
C THR A 31 10.55 18.59 -6.68
N PHE A 32 11.86 18.47 -6.46
CA PHE A 32 12.58 17.19 -6.44
C PHE A 32 13.40 17.05 -5.15
N GLU A 33 13.38 15.85 -4.56
CA GLU A 33 14.23 15.44 -3.46
C GLU A 33 15.36 14.54 -3.96
N ARG A 34 16.60 14.88 -3.63
CA ARG A 34 17.73 13.99 -3.89
C ARG A 34 17.77 12.88 -2.85
N ILE A 35 17.84 11.64 -3.31
CA ILE A 35 18.08 10.46 -2.47
C ILE A 35 19.58 10.34 -2.19
N TRP A 36 19.94 10.10 -0.92
CA TRP A 36 21.34 10.10 -0.44
C TRP A 36 21.84 8.73 0.01
N ASP A 37 20.94 7.80 0.31
CA ASP A 37 21.26 6.50 0.90
C ASP A 37 21.01 5.37 -0.11
N GLY A 38 21.61 4.19 0.13
CA GLY A 38 21.49 3.00 -0.74
C GLY A 38 22.62 2.84 -1.76
N GLU A 39 22.73 1.64 -2.33
CA GLU A 39 23.78 1.30 -3.31
C GLU A 39 23.63 2.16 -4.58
N ILE A 40 22.39 2.38 -5.05
CA ILE A 40 22.08 3.21 -6.22
C ILE A 40 22.59 4.67 -6.13
N ALA A 41 22.70 5.23 -4.92
CA ALA A 41 23.17 6.60 -4.68
C ALA A 41 24.65 6.69 -4.26
N SER A 42 25.24 5.56 -3.83
CA SER A 42 26.58 5.52 -3.26
C SER A 42 27.63 4.85 -4.16
N ASP A 43 27.19 4.00 -5.07
CA ASP A 43 28.06 3.36 -6.05
C ASP A 43 28.72 4.37 -6.97
N HIS A 44 29.96 4.03 -7.32
CA HIS A 44 30.84 4.86 -8.10
C HIS A 44 31.26 4.08 -9.34
N GLY A 45 31.12 4.71 -10.50
CA GLY A 45 31.63 4.16 -11.75
C GLY A 45 31.85 5.23 -12.82
N TYR A 46 32.48 4.84 -13.92
CA TYR A 46 32.53 5.63 -15.15
C TYR A 46 31.23 5.47 -15.95
N SER A 47 30.11 5.85 -15.32
CA SER A 47 28.76 5.67 -15.85
C SER A 47 28.50 6.59 -17.04
N ARG A 48 28.18 5.97 -18.19
CA ARG A 48 27.98 6.63 -19.49
C ARG A 48 26.52 6.78 -19.88
N SER A 49 25.66 5.89 -19.40
CA SER A 49 24.23 5.97 -19.64
C SER A 49 23.49 5.15 -18.59
N CYS A 50 22.18 5.34 -18.55
CA CYS A 50 21.28 4.63 -17.67
C CYS A 50 19.93 4.44 -18.39
N SER A 51 19.22 3.39 -18.03
CA SER A 51 17.91 3.06 -18.58
C SER A 51 17.04 2.46 -17.49
N TRP A 52 15.82 2.99 -17.35
CA TRP A 52 14.79 2.36 -16.54
C TRP A 52 14.20 1.16 -17.28
N VAL A 53 13.93 0.08 -16.56
CA VAL A 53 13.43 -1.19 -17.07
C VAL A 53 12.68 -1.89 -15.95
N ASP A 54 11.66 -2.68 -16.23
CA ASP A 54 11.11 -3.67 -15.30
C ASP A 54 11.60 -5.03 -15.80
N TYR A 55 12.81 -5.44 -15.38
CA TYR A 55 13.48 -6.58 -16.06
C TYR A 55 12.96 -7.93 -15.59
N ASP A 56 12.29 -7.97 -14.43
CA ASP A 56 11.70 -9.17 -13.85
C ASP A 56 10.17 -9.15 -13.77
N ASN A 57 9.54 -8.17 -14.46
CA ASN A 57 8.10 -8.04 -14.61
C ASN A 57 7.37 -8.03 -13.25
N ASP A 58 7.96 -7.39 -12.24
CA ASP A 58 7.41 -7.32 -10.88
C ASP A 58 6.57 -6.05 -10.62
N GLY A 59 6.45 -5.18 -11.62
CA GLY A 59 5.65 -3.96 -11.58
C GLY A 59 6.43 -2.73 -11.08
N TRP A 60 7.71 -2.87 -10.76
CA TRP A 60 8.57 -1.77 -10.31
C TRP A 60 9.70 -1.50 -11.28
N LEU A 61 9.98 -0.22 -11.53
CA LEU A 61 11.11 0.13 -12.39
C LEU A 61 12.44 -0.11 -11.67
N ASP A 62 13.23 -0.99 -12.25
CA ASP A 62 14.65 -1.25 -12.03
C ASP A 62 15.51 -0.34 -12.90
N LEU A 63 16.81 -0.33 -12.61
CA LEU A 63 17.74 0.56 -13.28
C LEU A 63 19.01 -0.14 -13.73
N PHE A 64 19.26 -0.10 -15.04
CA PHE A 64 20.53 -0.48 -15.63
C PHE A 64 21.43 0.74 -15.85
N VAL A 65 22.73 0.58 -15.61
CA VAL A 65 23.76 1.61 -15.82
C VAL A 65 24.92 1.03 -16.62
N ALA A 66 25.20 1.61 -17.79
CA ALA A 66 26.34 1.25 -18.61
C ALA A 66 27.60 1.97 -18.10
N ASN A 67 28.65 1.21 -17.79
CA ASN A 67 29.93 1.72 -17.33
C ASN A 67 31.03 1.45 -18.35
N SER A 68 32.04 2.34 -18.35
CA SER A 68 33.17 2.30 -19.28
C SER A 68 34.50 2.23 -18.52
N ASN A 69 35.63 2.37 -19.22
CA ASN A 69 36.97 2.33 -18.62
C ASN A 69 37.32 0.98 -17.95
N GLY A 70 36.75 -0.11 -18.49
CA GLY A 70 36.93 -1.48 -18.00
C GLY A 70 36.22 -1.78 -16.68
N GLU A 71 35.24 -0.96 -16.30
CA GLU A 71 34.41 -1.18 -15.11
C GLU A 71 33.15 -1.96 -15.46
N ASP A 72 32.66 -2.73 -14.48
CA ASP A 72 31.45 -3.53 -14.60
C ASP A 72 30.20 -2.65 -14.71
N ASN A 73 29.24 -3.03 -15.55
CA ASN A 73 27.91 -2.41 -15.60
C ASN A 73 27.15 -2.65 -14.28
N PHE A 74 26.17 -1.81 -13.97
CA PHE A 74 25.32 -1.98 -12.79
C PHE A 74 23.88 -2.32 -13.20
N LEU A 75 23.24 -3.15 -12.38
CA LEU A 75 21.80 -3.35 -12.38
C LEU A 75 21.31 -3.21 -10.94
N TYR A 76 20.34 -2.33 -10.74
CA TYR A 76 19.70 -2.10 -9.44
C TYR A 76 18.28 -2.60 -9.52
N LYS A 77 17.95 -3.61 -8.71
CA LYS A 77 16.58 -4.05 -8.51
C LYS A 77 15.86 -3.14 -7.52
N ASN A 78 14.66 -2.69 -7.88
CA ASN A 78 13.76 -1.96 -6.99
C ASN A 78 13.01 -2.95 -6.09
N ASN A 79 12.88 -2.64 -4.79
CA ASN A 79 12.18 -3.51 -3.85
C ASN A 79 10.70 -3.13 -3.66
N GLY A 80 10.22 -2.08 -4.34
CA GLY A 80 8.85 -1.57 -4.25
C GLY A 80 8.54 -0.73 -3.00
N ASP A 81 9.53 -0.54 -2.12
CA ASP A 81 9.44 0.34 -0.94
C ASP A 81 10.27 1.63 -1.11
N GLY A 82 10.69 1.92 -2.35
CA GLY A 82 11.58 3.02 -2.71
C GLY A 82 13.07 2.75 -2.42
N SER A 83 13.43 1.55 -1.97
CA SER A 83 14.82 1.11 -1.85
C SER A 83 15.28 0.25 -3.02
N PHE A 84 16.59 0.24 -3.27
CA PHE A 84 17.22 -0.53 -4.35
C PHE A 84 18.34 -1.43 -3.80
N PHE A 85 18.50 -2.61 -4.41
CA PHE A 85 19.65 -3.48 -4.20
C PHE A 85 20.36 -3.77 -5.51
N ARG A 86 21.69 -3.79 -5.48
CA ARG A 86 22.51 -4.07 -6.66
C ARG A 86 22.59 -5.57 -6.95
N ILE A 87 22.32 -5.94 -8.19
CA ILE A 87 22.49 -7.29 -8.70
C ILE A 87 23.95 -7.52 -9.11
N TRP A 88 24.48 -8.71 -8.81
CA TRP A 88 25.90 -9.06 -9.00
C TRP A 88 26.10 -10.35 -9.82
N ASP A 89 25.06 -11.13 -10.02
CA ASP A 89 25.11 -12.51 -10.51
C ASP A 89 24.41 -12.71 -11.86
N VAL A 90 24.45 -11.68 -12.71
CA VAL A 90 24.04 -11.73 -14.12
C VAL A 90 25.24 -11.46 -15.04
N PRO A 91 25.26 -11.95 -16.29
CA PRO A 91 26.44 -11.89 -17.15
C PRO A 91 26.89 -10.46 -17.53
N PHE A 92 25.96 -9.52 -17.72
CA PHE A 92 26.30 -8.16 -18.17
C PHE A 92 26.88 -7.25 -17.07
N VAL A 93 26.64 -7.55 -15.79
CA VAL A 93 27.26 -6.82 -14.67
C VAL A 93 28.67 -7.32 -14.33
N ASN A 94 29.23 -8.23 -15.14
CA ASN A 94 30.59 -8.75 -14.99
C ASN A 94 31.36 -8.77 -16.32
N ASP A 95 30.86 -8.10 -17.38
CA ASP A 95 31.47 -8.15 -18.71
C ASP A 95 32.70 -7.22 -18.82
N GLY A 96 32.81 -6.21 -17.93
CA GLY A 96 33.97 -5.32 -17.80
C GLY A 96 34.38 -4.57 -19.08
N GLY A 97 33.44 -4.35 -20.01
CA GLY A 97 33.67 -3.73 -21.32
C GLY A 97 33.64 -2.20 -21.32
N GLU A 98 34.01 -1.60 -22.45
CA GLU A 98 33.84 -0.17 -22.73
C GLU A 98 32.39 0.15 -23.12
N SER A 99 31.45 -0.06 -22.18
CA SER A 99 30.01 0.10 -22.42
C SER A 99 29.60 1.57 -22.43
N TYR A 100 28.87 2.00 -23.46
CA TYR A 100 28.41 3.39 -23.60
C TYR A 100 26.90 3.53 -23.49
N THR A 101 26.14 2.66 -24.14
CA THR A 101 24.68 2.65 -24.11
C THR A 101 24.16 1.24 -23.94
N GLY A 102 23.20 1.04 -23.03
CA GLY A 102 22.36 -0.15 -22.98
C GLY A 102 20.95 0.19 -23.46
N SER A 103 20.38 -0.66 -24.31
CA SER A 103 18.99 -0.55 -24.73
C SER A 103 18.27 -1.87 -24.51
N TRP A 104 17.19 -1.78 -23.74
CA TRP A 104 16.22 -2.83 -23.48
C TRP A 104 15.17 -2.91 -24.58
N GLY A 105 14.87 -4.12 -25.05
CA GLY A 105 13.75 -4.39 -25.94
C GLY A 105 13.45 -5.88 -26.04
N ASP A 106 12.19 -6.23 -26.33
CA ASP A 106 11.73 -7.62 -26.47
C ASP A 106 11.96 -8.05 -27.93
N TYR A 107 13.13 -8.60 -28.25
CA TYR A 107 13.51 -8.83 -29.65
C TYR A 107 13.00 -10.17 -30.19
N ASP A 108 12.62 -11.10 -29.33
CA ASP A 108 12.09 -12.41 -29.72
C ASP A 108 10.59 -12.58 -29.42
N ASN A 109 9.92 -11.51 -28.97
CA ASN A 109 8.48 -11.40 -28.73
C ASN A 109 7.99 -12.39 -27.66
N ASP A 110 8.80 -12.64 -26.64
CA ASP A 110 8.45 -13.54 -25.53
C ASP A 110 7.84 -12.82 -24.31
N GLY A 111 7.89 -11.49 -24.30
CA GLY A 111 7.34 -10.63 -23.25
C GLY A 111 8.36 -10.23 -22.17
N ASP A 112 9.59 -10.69 -22.26
CA ASP A 112 10.67 -10.35 -21.34
C ASP A 112 11.67 -9.40 -22.04
N LEU A 113 12.04 -8.30 -21.38
CA LEU A 113 12.93 -7.32 -22.00
C LEU A 113 14.38 -7.82 -22.05
N ASP A 114 14.96 -7.84 -23.25
CA ASP A 114 16.36 -8.20 -23.50
C ASP A 114 17.26 -6.98 -23.58
N LEU A 115 18.55 -7.15 -23.31
CA LEU A 115 19.50 -6.05 -23.27
C LEU A 115 20.52 -6.13 -24.41
N PHE A 116 20.61 -5.06 -25.22
CA PHE A 116 21.74 -4.83 -26.11
C PHE A 116 22.65 -3.72 -25.57
N VAL A 117 23.95 -3.99 -25.50
CA VAL A 117 24.98 -3.06 -25.02
C VAL A 117 25.92 -2.68 -26.16
N ALA A 118 25.95 -1.38 -26.47
CA ALA A 118 26.88 -0.77 -27.41
C ALA A 118 28.23 -0.50 -26.74
N ASN A 119 29.30 -1.05 -27.33
CA ASN A 119 30.67 -0.95 -26.83
C ASN A 119 31.57 -0.13 -27.77
N LEU A 120 32.47 0.65 -27.17
CA LEU A 120 33.41 1.52 -27.89
C LEU A 120 34.80 0.87 -28.04
N ASN A 121 35.71 1.53 -28.76
CA ASN A 121 37.12 1.17 -28.94
C ASN A 121 37.35 -0.12 -29.74
N GLY A 122 36.40 -0.46 -30.61
CA GLY A 122 36.43 -1.65 -31.45
C GLY A 122 36.18 -2.95 -30.68
N GLU A 123 35.61 -2.85 -29.47
CA GLU A 123 35.07 -4.00 -28.76
C GLU A 123 33.76 -4.45 -29.43
N ASN A 124 33.51 -5.75 -29.41
CA ASN A 124 32.24 -6.27 -29.92
C ASN A 124 31.09 -5.80 -29.02
N ASN A 125 29.97 -5.45 -29.63
CA ASN A 125 28.72 -5.24 -28.90
C ASN A 125 28.23 -6.54 -28.25
N ALA A 126 27.31 -6.44 -27.28
CA ALA A 126 26.79 -7.59 -26.56
C ALA A 126 25.26 -7.60 -26.54
N LEU A 127 24.67 -8.77 -26.79
CA LEU A 127 23.25 -9.04 -26.63
C LEU A 127 23.05 -10.05 -25.49
N TYR A 128 22.12 -9.76 -24.60
CA TYR A 128 21.74 -10.59 -23.47
C TYR A 128 20.25 -10.88 -23.54
N GLN A 129 19.91 -12.14 -23.78
CA GLN A 129 18.54 -12.62 -23.77
C GLN A 129 18.07 -12.82 -22.34
N ASN A 130 16.92 -12.28 -21.97
CA ASN A 130 16.22 -12.57 -20.72
C ASN A 130 15.45 -13.89 -20.87
N ASN A 131 15.45 -14.75 -19.86
CA ASN A 131 14.76 -16.04 -19.92
C ASN A 131 13.41 -16.06 -19.17
N GLY A 132 12.98 -14.91 -18.64
CA GLY A 132 11.75 -14.77 -17.85
C GLY A 132 11.80 -15.36 -16.44
N ASP A 133 12.99 -15.80 -16.00
CA ASP A 133 13.21 -16.41 -14.67
C ASP A 133 14.35 -15.71 -13.89
N ASN A 134 14.56 -14.43 -14.19
CA ASN A 134 15.63 -13.56 -13.66
C ASN A 134 17.04 -14.04 -14.04
N SER A 135 17.15 -14.93 -15.03
CA SER A 135 18.42 -15.35 -15.61
C SER A 135 18.58 -14.82 -17.03
N PHE A 136 19.84 -14.60 -17.42
CA PHE A 136 20.17 -14.06 -18.73
C PHE A 136 21.19 -14.91 -19.47
N ASN A 137 21.00 -15.06 -20.78
CA ASN A 137 21.93 -15.70 -21.69
C ASN A 137 22.67 -14.67 -22.53
N ARG A 138 24.00 -14.65 -22.46
CA ARG A 138 24.80 -13.87 -23.41
C ARG A 138 24.83 -14.57 -24.77
N ILE A 139 24.48 -13.85 -25.82
CA ILE A 139 24.55 -14.32 -27.20
C ILE A 139 25.96 -14.04 -27.76
N TYR A 140 26.57 -15.05 -28.40
CA TYR A 140 27.93 -14.98 -28.94
C TYR A 140 28.02 -15.17 -30.46
N ASP A 141 26.96 -15.69 -31.08
CA ASP A 141 26.91 -15.98 -32.50
C ASP A 141 26.12 -14.88 -33.24
N GLY A 142 26.57 -14.50 -34.44
CA GLY A 142 25.92 -13.48 -35.28
C GLY A 142 26.78 -12.24 -35.52
N GLU A 143 26.47 -11.47 -36.57
CA GLU A 143 27.24 -10.28 -36.93
C GLU A 143 27.09 -9.16 -35.88
N MET A 144 25.90 -9.00 -35.28
CA MET A 144 25.62 -7.91 -34.31
C MET A 144 26.43 -7.98 -33.01
N VAL A 145 26.94 -9.16 -32.65
CA VAL A 145 27.80 -9.36 -31.47
C VAL A 145 29.26 -9.67 -31.85
N ASN A 146 29.60 -9.52 -33.13
CA ASN A 146 30.93 -9.75 -33.69
C ASN A 146 31.33 -8.68 -34.73
N ASP A 147 30.83 -7.45 -34.57
CA ASP A 147 31.01 -6.37 -35.53
C ASP A 147 32.27 -5.52 -35.31
N GLY A 148 32.79 -5.47 -34.08
CA GLY A 148 33.98 -4.70 -33.70
C GLY A 148 33.87 -3.21 -33.99
N GLY A 149 32.64 -2.66 -33.97
CA GLY A 149 32.37 -1.26 -34.26
C GLY A 149 32.82 -0.32 -33.13
N ASN A 150 33.04 0.95 -33.45
CA ASN A 150 33.18 2.00 -32.43
C ASN A 150 31.80 2.51 -31.99
N SER A 151 31.00 1.64 -31.37
CA SER A 151 29.59 1.90 -31.07
C SER A 151 29.43 2.82 -29.86
N ILE A 152 28.52 3.79 -29.96
CA ILE A 152 28.19 4.72 -28.85
C ILE A 152 26.71 4.58 -28.45
N SER A 153 25.82 4.51 -29.43
CA SER A 153 24.37 4.50 -29.23
C SER A 153 23.75 3.30 -29.92
N CYS A 154 22.68 2.79 -29.33
CA CYS A 154 21.84 1.74 -29.88
C CYS A 154 20.37 2.07 -29.60
N GLY A 155 19.47 1.58 -30.43
CA GLY A 155 18.02 1.74 -30.23
C GLY A 155 17.21 0.76 -31.06
N TRP A 156 16.22 0.16 -30.40
CA TRP A 156 15.26 -0.75 -31.02
C TRP A 156 14.15 0.01 -31.74
N GLY A 157 13.67 -0.52 -32.88
CA GLY A 157 12.52 0.01 -33.60
C GLY A 157 12.14 -0.89 -34.78
N ASP A 158 10.85 -1.13 -34.96
CA ASP A 158 10.28 -1.87 -36.10
C ASP A 158 10.21 -0.93 -37.33
N TYR A 159 11.29 -0.90 -38.14
CA TYR A 159 11.40 0.10 -39.21
C TYR A 159 10.71 -0.31 -40.51
N ASP A 160 10.46 -1.61 -40.70
CA ASP A 160 9.81 -2.16 -41.89
C ASP A 160 8.37 -2.66 -41.63
N ASN A 161 7.85 -2.38 -40.43
CA ASN A 161 6.47 -2.61 -40.02
C ASN A 161 6.08 -4.11 -40.09
N ASP A 162 7.04 -5.00 -39.79
CA ASP A 162 6.84 -6.45 -39.79
C ASP A 162 6.50 -7.03 -38.42
N ARG A 163 6.53 -6.19 -37.37
CA ARG A 163 6.26 -6.46 -35.95
C ARG A 163 7.40 -7.12 -35.17
N ASP A 164 8.57 -7.21 -35.76
CA ASP A 164 9.77 -7.64 -35.06
C ASP A 164 10.68 -6.42 -34.82
N LEU A 165 11.20 -6.25 -33.60
CA LEU A 165 12.06 -5.09 -33.31
C LEU A 165 13.42 -5.24 -34.01
N ASP A 166 13.77 -4.26 -34.85
CA ASP A 166 15.09 -4.13 -35.45
C ASP A 166 16.03 -3.27 -34.60
N LEU A 167 17.33 -3.35 -34.88
CA LEU A 167 18.35 -2.63 -34.10
C LEU A 167 19.19 -1.71 -34.97
N PHE A 168 19.22 -0.42 -34.62
CA PHE A 168 20.21 0.52 -35.13
C PHE A 168 21.34 0.72 -34.12
N VAL A 169 22.57 0.79 -34.63
CA VAL A 169 23.80 1.06 -33.86
C VAL A 169 24.56 2.21 -34.49
N ALA A 170 24.73 3.29 -33.72
CA ALA A 170 25.49 4.47 -34.13
C ALA A 170 26.97 4.30 -33.80
N ASN A 171 27.82 4.43 -34.83
CA ASN A 171 29.27 4.28 -34.73
C ASN A 171 29.98 5.61 -34.86
N ASN A 172 30.99 5.80 -34.03
CA ASN A 172 31.74 7.03 -33.93
C ASN A 172 33.01 7.01 -34.80
N SER A 173 33.83 8.08 -34.74
CA SER A 173 35.15 8.14 -35.41
C SER A 173 35.12 8.08 -36.94
N GLY A 174 34.00 8.48 -37.56
CA GLY A 174 33.83 8.46 -39.01
C GLY A 174 33.52 7.07 -39.58
N GLU A 175 33.16 6.12 -38.73
CA GLU A 175 32.73 4.79 -39.15
C GLU A 175 31.29 4.80 -39.67
N ASN A 176 30.96 3.75 -40.42
CA ASN A 176 29.59 3.51 -40.87
C ASN A 176 28.75 3.00 -39.71
N ASN A 177 27.52 3.51 -39.58
CA ASN A 177 26.52 2.97 -38.66
C ASN A 177 26.05 1.58 -39.11
N PHE A 178 25.47 0.81 -38.19
CA PHE A 178 24.92 -0.51 -38.48
C PHE A 178 23.40 -0.53 -38.29
N LEU A 179 22.72 -1.23 -39.18
CA LEU A 179 21.30 -1.55 -39.06
C LEU A 179 21.16 -3.08 -39.18
N TYR A 180 20.52 -3.69 -38.20
CA TYR A 180 20.29 -5.12 -38.11
C TYR A 180 18.80 -5.37 -38.19
N GLN A 181 18.36 -5.98 -39.30
CA GLN A 181 16.99 -6.39 -39.50
C GLN A 181 16.73 -7.69 -38.75
N ASN A 182 15.67 -7.74 -37.95
CA ASN A 182 15.22 -8.96 -37.29
C ASN A 182 14.48 -9.84 -38.30
N ASN A 183 14.76 -11.14 -38.33
CA ASN A 183 14.11 -12.05 -39.29
C ASN A 183 12.87 -12.76 -38.69
N GLY A 184 12.46 -12.39 -37.47
CA GLY A 184 11.30 -12.97 -36.76
C GLY A 184 11.51 -14.38 -36.20
N ASP A 185 12.76 -14.87 -36.22
CA ASP A 185 13.15 -16.17 -35.68
C ASP A 185 14.30 -16.10 -34.65
N GLY A 186 14.53 -14.89 -34.12
CA GLY A 186 15.64 -14.58 -33.21
C GLY A 186 17.00 -14.42 -33.89
N SER A 187 17.05 -14.45 -35.22
CA SER A 187 18.27 -14.16 -36.00
C SER A 187 18.20 -12.79 -36.66
N PHE A 188 19.36 -12.17 -36.91
CA PHE A 188 19.47 -10.84 -37.50
C PHE A 188 20.27 -10.82 -38.80
N THR A 189 19.82 -9.99 -39.75
CA THR A 189 20.50 -9.70 -41.01
C THR A 189 21.08 -8.29 -40.97
N ARG A 190 22.40 -8.14 -41.13
CA ARG A 190 23.04 -6.83 -41.22
C ARG A 190 22.80 -6.20 -42.59
N ILE A 191 22.21 -5.01 -42.61
CA ILE A 191 22.01 -4.23 -43.83
C ILE A 191 23.33 -3.59 -44.27
N SER A 192 23.69 -3.75 -45.54
CA SER A 192 24.99 -3.31 -46.09
C SER A 192 24.89 -2.21 -47.16
N GLU A 193 23.68 -1.86 -47.59
CA GLU A 193 23.43 -0.88 -48.66
C GLU A 193 22.51 0.25 -48.17
N GLY A 194 22.60 1.42 -48.78
CA GLY A 194 21.79 2.59 -48.41
C GLY A 194 22.54 3.64 -47.61
N ALA A 195 21.97 4.86 -47.53
CA ALA A 195 22.60 6.02 -46.91
C ALA A 195 22.80 5.84 -45.39
N ILE A 196 21.79 5.28 -44.72
CA ILE A 196 21.75 5.03 -43.26
C ILE A 196 22.95 4.22 -42.73
N VAL A 197 23.51 3.32 -43.56
CA VAL A 197 24.69 2.49 -43.20
C VAL A 197 25.96 2.83 -43.99
N ASN A 198 25.96 3.84 -44.88
CA ASN A 198 27.13 4.16 -45.72
C ASN A 198 27.56 5.63 -45.73
N ASP A 199 26.79 6.55 -45.15
CA ASP A 199 27.21 7.95 -45.10
C ASP A 199 28.44 8.16 -44.20
N GLY A 200 28.54 7.38 -43.12
CA GLY A 200 29.59 7.47 -42.12
C GLY A 200 29.56 8.80 -41.35
N GLY A 201 29.98 8.78 -40.09
CA GLY A 201 29.97 9.98 -39.27
C GLY A 201 30.64 9.80 -37.92
N ASN A 202 30.77 10.89 -37.19
CA ASN A 202 31.18 10.92 -35.80
C ASN A 202 29.92 10.80 -34.93
N ALA A 203 29.18 9.70 -35.12
CA ALA A 203 27.86 9.52 -34.54
C ALA A 203 27.94 9.32 -33.03
N LEU A 204 26.98 9.93 -32.32
CA LEU A 204 26.92 9.95 -30.87
C LEU A 204 25.57 9.44 -30.36
N GLY A 205 24.47 10.09 -30.69
CA GLY A 205 23.12 9.68 -30.31
C GLY A 205 22.27 9.27 -31.52
N SER A 206 21.19 8.54 -31.27
CA SER A 206 20.26 8.09 -32.31
C SER A 206 18.85 7.93 -31.73
N ALA A 207 17.82 8.33 -32.47
CA ALA A 207 16.43 8.16 -32.04
C ALA A 207 15.48 7.92 -33.22
N TRP A 208 14.66 6.88 -33.11
CA TRP A 208 13.58 6.57 -34.04
C TRP A 208 12.37 7.47 -33.79
N ALA A 209 11.71 7.92 -34.86
CA ALA A 209 10.41 8.60 -34.84
C ALA A 209 9.81 8.61 -36.25
N ASP A 210 8.50 8.67 -36.36
CA ASP A 210 7.78 8.97 -37.60
C ASP A 210 7.57 10.49 -37.64
N TYR A 211 8.52 11.24 -38.25
CA TYR A 211 8.53 12.70 -38.12
C TYR A 211 7.60 13.40 -39.11
N ASP A 212 7.19 12.73 -40.19
CA ASP A 212 6.27 13.27 -41.18
C ASP A 212 4.89 12.59 -41.16
N ASN A 213 4.64 11.80 -40.12
CA ASN A 213 3.36 11.16 -39.83
C ASN A 213 2.88 10.26 -40.99
N ASP A 214 3.78 9.61 -41.72
CA ASP A 214 3.48 8.79 -42.90
C ASP A 214 3.24 7.30 -42.60
N GLY A 215 3.50 6.88 -41.36
CA GLY A 215 3.33 5.52 -40.87
C GLY A 215 4.62 4.69 -40.85
N TRP A 216 5.78 5.26 -41.17
CA TRP A 216 7.07 4.58 -41.16
C TRP A 216 8.04 5.24 -40.18
N LEU A 217 8.82 4.44 -39.45
CA LEU A 217 9.85 4.99 -38.57
C LEU A 217 11.01 5.55 -39.39
N ASP A 218 11.29 6.83 -39.19
CA ASP A 218 12.49 7.55 -39.61
C ASP A 218 13.54 7.55 -38.48
N LEU A 219 14.75 8.01 -38.80
CA LEU A 219 15.86 8.03 -37.85
C LEU A 219 16.62 9.34 -37.87
N VAL A 220 16.83 9.93 -36.70
CA VAL A 220 17.86 10.96 -36.51
C VAL A 220 19.11 10.37 -35.87
N VAL A 221 20.27 10.79 -36.37
CA VAL A 221 21.59 10.47 -35.83
C VAL A 221 22.32 11.78 -35.54
N THR A 222 22.68 12.00 -34.27
CA THR A 222 23.46 13.18 -33.90
C THR A 222 24.94 12.91 -34.12
N ASN A 223 25.64 13.89 -34.68
CA ASN A 223 27.07 13.79 -34.92
C ASN A 223 27.87 14.87 -34.16
N GLY A 224 29.12 14.54 -33.85
CA GLY A 224 30.05 15.47 -33.23
C GLY A 224 30.87 16.24 -34.26
N ASP A 225 30.83 17.58 -34.19
CA ASP A 225 31.61 18.52 -35.03
C ASP A 225 31.20 18.53 -36.51
N GLU A 226 29.99 18.07 -36.81
CA GLU A 226 29.36 18.05 -38.14
C GLU A 226 27.83 18.07 -37.99
N PRO A 227 27.05 18.25 -39.08
CA PRO A 227 25.60 18.24 -38.98
C PRO A 227 25.07 16.88 -38.51
N SER A 228 23.97 16.89 -37.76
CA SER A 228 23.18 15.68 -37.52
C SER A 228 22.60 15.17 -38.84
N PHE A 229 22.38 13.86 -38.95
CA PHE A 229 21.74 13.25 -40.10
C PHE A 229 20.30 12.89 -39.75
N LEU A 230 19.36 13.31 -40.60
CA LEU A 230 17.98 12.86 -40.57
C LEU A 230 17.77 11.94 -41.78
N TYR A 231 17.32 10.72 -41.52
CA TYR A 231 17.05 9.70 -42.51
C TYR A 231 15.56 9.47 -42.61
N HIS A 232 14.98 9.76 -43.77
CA HIS A 232 13.59 9.48 -44.06
C HIS A 232 13.43 8.06 -44.62
N ASN A 233 12.49 7.31 -44.08
CA ASN A 233 12.16 5.95 -44.50
C ASN A 233 11.16 5.97 -45.65
N ASN A 234 11.51 5.36 -46.79
CA ASN A 234 10.65 5.40 -47.98
C ASN A 234 9.51 4.36 -47.96
N GLY A 235 9.38 3.58 -46.87
CA GLY A 235 8.37 2.53 -46.70
C GLY A 235 8.62 1.26 -47.53
N ASP A 236 9.80 1.12 -48.12
CA ASP A 236 10.25 -0.06 -48.86
C ASP A 236 11.52 -0.70 -48.28
N GLY A 237 11.86 -0.30 -47.04
CA GLY A 237 13.07 -0.70 -46.32
C GLY A 237 14.32 0.10 -46.72
N SER A 238 14.19 1.10 -47.61
CA SER A 238 15.28 2.01 -47.96
C SER A 238 15.14 3.37 -47.28
N PHE A 239 16.27 3.97 -46.95
CA PHE A 239 16.34 5.29 -46.32
C PHE A 239 17.02 6.31 -47.23
N GLU A 240 16.47 7.52 -47.26
CA GLU A 240 17.12 8.68 -47.86
C GLU A 240 17.57 9.68 -46.80
N ARG A 241 18.74 10.27 -47.00
CA ARG A 241 19.23 11.31 -46.09
C ARG A 241 18.69 12.67 -46.51
N ILE A 242 18.08 13.37 -45.56
CA ILE A 242 17.69 14.75 -45.72
C ILE A 242 18.94 15.64 -45.73
N THR A 243 19.05 16.55 -46.70
CA THR A 243 20.27 17.35 -46.95
C THR A 243 20.05 18.86 -46.88
N ASP A 244 18.82 19.30 -46.62
CA ASP A 244 18.45 20.68 -46.39
C ASP A 244 17.64 20.84 -45.10
N GLY A 245 17.28 22.08 -44.76
CA GLY A 245 16.70 22.41 -43.47
C GLY A 245 17.75 22.58 -42.35
N ALA A 246 17.30 23.06 -41.20
CA ALA A 246 18.19 23.42 -40.10
C ALA A 246 18.88 22.19 -39.49
N VAL A 247 18.15 21.09 -39.28
CA VAL A 247 18.69 19.82 -38.74
C VAL A 247 19.86 19.30 -39.56
N ALA A 248 19.76 19.33 -40.90
CA ALA A 248 20.79 18.80 -41.80
C ALA A 248 21.95 19.78 -42.07
N THR A 249 21.88 21.03 -41.60
CA THR A 249 22.87 22.07 -41.92
C THR A 249 23.56 22.69 -40.70
N ASP A 250 22.96 22.61 -39.52
CA ASP A 250 23.54 23.11 -38.28
C ASP A 250 24.72 22.24 -37.82
N VAL A 251 25.93 22.79 -37.92
CA VAL A 251 27.16 22.11 -37.49
C VAL A 251 27.39 22.37 -36.00
N ASN A 252 27.32 21.32 -35.19
CA ASN A 252 27.56 21.38 -33.75
C ASN A 252 28.24 20.11 -33.24
N THR A 253 28.70 20.12 -31.98
CA THR A 253 29.04 18.88 -31.28
C THR A 253 27.79 18.33 -30.59
N SER A 254 26.92 17.70 -31.36
CA SER A 254 25.63 17.17 -30.88
C SER A 254 25.83 15.88 -30.08
N ARG A 255 25.08 15.69 -29.00
CA ARG A 255 25.13 14.50 -28.14
C ARG A 255 23.74 13.88 -28.03
N GLY A 256 23.02 14.21 -26.96
CA GLY A 256 21.68 13.68 -26.71
C GLY A 256 20.66 14.22 -27.69
N VAL A 257 19.62 13.44 -27.95
CA VAL A 257 18.51 13.72 -28.84
C VAL A 257 17.21 13.21 -28.23
N ALA A 258 16.12 13.95 -28.39
CA ALA A 258 14.81 13.54 -27.91
C ALA A 258 13.75 14.03 -28.88
N TRP A 259 12.81 13.14 -29.22
CA TRP A 259 11.59 13.48 -29.92
C TRP A 259 10.48 13.77 -28.91
N GLY A 260 9.61 14.72 -29.24
CA GLY A 260 8.39 14.98 -28.51
C GLY A 260 7.59 16.09 -29.17
N ASP A 261 6.28 15.96 -29.18
CA ASP A 261 5.35 17.01 -29.63
C ASP A 261 5.22 18.04 -28.49
N TYR A 262 6.07 19.07 -28.49
CA TYR A 262 6.18 19.97 -27.33
C TYR A 262 5.10 21.04 -27.29
N ASP A 263 4.49 21.36 -28.43
CA ASP A 263 3.41 22.34 -28.55
C ASP A 263 2.02 21.72 -28.71
N ASN A 264 1.95 20.38 -28.76
CA ASN A 264 0.74 19.55 -28.85
C ASN A 264 -0.05 19.76 -30.15
N ASP A 265 0.66 19.89 -31.27
CA ASP A 265 0.05 20.06 -32.59
C ASP A 265 -0.05 18.77 -33.41
N GLY A 266 0.60 17.69 -32.94
CA GLY A 266 0.59 16.36 -33.53
C GLY A 266 1.82 15.99 -34.34
N ASP A 267 2.70 16.94 -34.59
CA ASP A 267 3.92 16.73 -35.34
C ASP A 267 5.10 16.62 -34.36
N LEU A 268 5.87 15.54 -34.45
CA LEU A 268 6.99 15.34 -33.53
C LEU A 268 8.09 16.39 -33.74
N ASP A 269 8.42 17.13 -32.68
CA ASP A 269 9.53 18.06 -32.65
C ASP A 269 10.81 17.40 -32.13
N LEU A 270 11.94 18.05 -32.40
CA LEU A 270 13.26 17.51 -32.11
C LEU A 270 14.06 18.42 -31.19
N PHE A 271 14.49 17.90 -30.05
CA PHE A 271 15.45 18.55 -29.17
C PHE A 271 16.83 17.89 -29.27
N ILE A 272 17.87 18.68 -29.50
CA ILE A 272 19.26 18.21 -29.53
C ILE A 272 20.10 18.93 -28.47
N ALA A 273 20.70 18.15 -27.59
CA ALA A 273 21.71 18.62 -26.65
C ALA A 273 23.06 18.75 -27.37
N VAL A 274 23.67 19.93 -27.32
CA VAL A 274 24.96 20.20 -27.98
C VAL A 274 25.97 20.78 -27.00
N ILE A 275 27.26 20.64 -27.29
CA ILE A 275 28.29 21.40 -26.54
C ILE A 275 28.14 22.88 -26.89
N GLY A 276 27.39 23.62 -26.06
CA GLY A 276 27.07 25.02 -26.29
C GLY A 276 25.60 25.32 -26.01
N ASN A 277 24.92 25.92 -26.99
CA ASN A 277 23.50 26.24 -26.89
C ASN A 277 22.67 25.10 -27.49
N ASN A 278 21.87 24.42 -26.67
CA ASN A 278 20.95 23.38 -27.14
C ASN A 278 19.99 23.91 -28.21
N LEU A 279 19.53 23.00 -29.06
CA LEU A 279 18.70 23.30 -30.22
C LEU A 279 17.35 22.63 -30.06
N LEU A 280 16.29 23.39 -30.31
CA LEU A 280 14.92 22.90 -30.46
C LEU A 280 14.51 23.19 -31.90
N TYR A 281 14.17 22.14 -32.64
CA TYR A 281 13.65 22.21 -33.99
C TYR A 281 12.16 21.95 -33.91
N GLN A 282 11.39 22.97 -34.26
CA GLN A 282 9.95 22.84 -34.40
C GLN A 282 9.63 22.20 -35.76
N ASN A 283 8.81 21.17 -35.75
CA ASN A 283 8.25 20.58 -36.95
C ASN A 283 7.04 21.42 -37.38
N GLU A 284 6.96 21.79 -38.65
CA GLU A 284 5.87 22.64 -39.17
C GLU A 284 4.75 21.78 -39.82
N GLY A 285 4.87 20.46 -39.66
CA GLY A 285 3.89 19.47 -40.06
C GLY A 285 3.91 19.06 -41.53
N SER A 286 3.44 17.83 -41.76
CA SER A 286 3.24 17.26 -43.11
C SER A 286 1.80 17.43 -43.62
N GLY A 287 0.84 17.65 -42.70
CA GLY A 287 -0.59 17.63 -42.95
C GLY A 287 -1.19 16.22 -42.99
N ASN A 288 -0.41 15.19 -42.63
CA ASN A 288 -0.89 13.85 -42.39
C ASN A 288 -1.60 13.75 -41.02
N HIS A 289 -2.40 12.70 -40.88
CA HIS A 289 -3.08 12.38 -39.64
C HIS A 289 -2.14 11.69 -38.65
N TRP A 290 -2.43 11.81 -37.35
CA TRP A 290 -1.58 11.27 -36.29
C TRP A 290 -2.42 10.79 -35.11
N ILE A 291 -1.79 10.08 -34.17
CA ILE A 291 -2.35 9.85 -32.84
C ILE A 291 -1.22 9.76 -31.83
N SER A 292 -1.46 10.26 -30.61
CA SER A 292 -0.50 10.19 -29.50
C SER A 292 -1.12 9.51 -28.29
N LEU A 293 -0.42 8.52 -27.74
CA LEU A 293 -0.91 7.66 -26.68
C LEU A 293 -0.04 7.77 -25.43
N LEU A 294 -0.64 8.19 -24.31
CA LEU A 294 -0.06 8.04 -22.99
C LEU A 294 -0.58 6.73 -22.38
N CYS A 295 0.28 5.72 -22.27
CA CYS A 295 -0.08 4.45 -21.65
C CYS A 295 0.30 4.48 -20.16
N VAL A 296 -0.56 3.93 -19.31
CA VAL A 296 -0.41 3.96 -17.86
C VAL A 296 -0.66 2.57 -17.29
N GLY A 297 0.37 1.97 -16.70
CA GLY A 297 0.29 0.67 -16.04
C GLY A 297 -0.57 0.73 -14.77
N ASN A 298 -1.37 -0.30 -14.55
CA ASN A 298 -2.09 -0.54 -13.28
C ASN A 298 -1.49 -1.72 -12.50
N TRP A 299 -0.88 -2.67 -13.22
CA TRP A 299 -0.24 -3.89 -12.70
C TRP A 299 1.23 -3.92 -13.09
N SER A 300 1.47 -3.58 -14.35
CA SER A 300 2.78 -3.23 -14.85
C SER A 300 3.22 -1.91 -14.20
N ASN A 301 4.52 -1.63 -14.24
CA ASN A 301 5.07 -0.35 -13.82
C ASN A 301 4.27 0.83 -14.40
N ARG A 302 4.08 1.89 -13.59
CA ARG A 302 3.15 2.98 -13.90
C ARG A 302 3.50 3.72 -15.20
N SER A 303 4.79 3.75 -15.54
CA SER A 303 5.34 4.31 -16.78
C SER A 303 5.08 3.44 -18.03
N ALA A 304 4.48 2.26 -17.89
CA ALA A 304 4.20 1.31 -18.95
C ALA A 304 5.44 0.85 -19.75
N ILE A 305 6.65 1.01 -19.20
CA ILE A 305 7.90 0.61 -19.84
C ILE A 305 7.87 -0.90 -20.08
N GLY A 306 8.18 -1.31 -21.31
CA GLY A 306 8.10 -2.68 -21.79
C GLY A 306 6.83 -3.00 -22.58
N THR A 307 5.81 -2.14 -22.53
CA THR A 307 4.57 -2.36 -23.29
C THR A 307 4.85 -2.27 -24.79
N THR A 308 4.43 -3.29 -25.54
CA THR A 308 4.42 -3.28 -27.01
C THR A 308 3.04 -2.83 -27.50
N VAL A 309 3.02 -1.78 -28.32
CA VAL A 309 1.82 -1.17 -28.87
C VAL A 309 1.82 -1.37 -30.39
N GLY A 310 0.83 -2.10 -30.88
CA GLY A 310 0.58 -2.32 -32.30
C GLY A 310 -0.63 -1.53 -32.79
N ALA A 311 -0.48 -0.70 -33.81
CA ALA A 311 -1.56 0.09 -34.42
C ALA A 311 -1.82 -0.36 -35.86
N ARG A 312 -3.08 -0.67 -36.22
CA ARG A 312 -3.49 -0.92 -37.60
C ARG A 312 -4.35 0.21 -38.14
N ALA A 313 -3.97 0.79 -39.28
CA ALA A 313 -4.73 1.83 -39.98
C ALA A 313 -4.77 1.60 -41.50
N GLN A 314 -5.72 2.23 -42.20
CA GLN A 314 -5.82 2.20 -43.67
C GLN A 314 -5.00 3.33 -44.33
N ILE A 315 -3.69 3.15 -44.43
CA ILE A 315 -2.77 4.16 -45.01
C ILE A 315 -2.60 3.90 -46.51
N GLY A 316 -2.82 4.91 -47.34
CA GLY A 316 -2.74 4.81 -48.80
C GLY A 316 -3.75 3.82 -49.40
N GLY A 317 -4.85 3.54 -48.68
CA GLY A 317 -5.85 2.54 -49.06
C GLY A 317 -5.46 1.08 -48.79
N HIS A 318 -4.42 0.85 -47.97
CA HIS A 318 -3.95 -0.47 -47.56
C HIS A 318 -3.91 -0.58 -46.03
N PRO A 319 -4.19 -1.75 -45.44
CA PRO A 319 -3.96 -1.97 -44.02
C PRO A 319 -2.45 -1.97 -43.74
N VAL A 320 -1.99 -1.06 -42.90
CA VAL A 320 -0.62 -0.97 -42.40
C VAL A 320 -0.64 -1.21 -40.90
N TRP A 321 0.19 -2.14 -40.44
CA TRP A 321 0.50 -2.30 -39.01
C TRP A 321 1.74 -1.48 -38.70
N GLN A 322 1.76 -0.87 -37.53
CA GLN A 322 2.94 -0.19 -36.97
C GLN A 322 3.14 -0.71 -35.56
N THR A 323 4.39 -0.89 -35.15
CA THR A 323 4.73 -1.37 -33.80
C THR A 323 5.65 -0.38 -33.10
N ARG A 324 5.38 -0.09 -31.83
CA ARG A 324 6.24 0.71 -30.96
C ARG A 324 6.35 0.01 -29.61
N GLN A 325 7.53 0.06 -28.99
CA GLN A 325 7.70 -0.37 -27.61
C GLN A 325 8.00 0.84 -26.73
N ILE A 326 7.37 0.91 -25.56
CA ILE A 326 7.62 1.97 -24.58
C ILE A 326 8.94 1.66 -23.87
N SER A 327 9.92 2.56 -23.97
CA SER A 327 11.27 2.35 -23.42
C SER A 327 11.70 3.46 -22.46
N GLY A 328 12.52 3.09 -21.47
CA GLY A 328 13.16 4.01 -20.54
C GLY A 328 14.40 4.74 -21.09
N GLN A 329 14.66 4.64 -22.40
CA GLN A 329 15.86 5.18 -23.06
C GLN A 329 15.64 5.44 -24.56
N THR A 330 16.46 6.34 -25.15
CA THR A 330 16.47 6.57 -26.61
C THR A 330 17.89 6.85 -27.12
N GLY A 331 18.81 5.91 -26.92
CA GLY A 331 20.21 6.05 -27.33
C GLY A 331 21.07 6.84 -26.33
N TYR A 332 22.24 7.30 -26.80
CA TYR A 332 23.25 7.90 -25.91
C TYR A 332 22.83 9.27 -25.34
N TYR A 333 22.84 9.42 -24.02
CA TYR A 333 22.42 10.64 -23.28
C TYR A 333 21.03 11.15 -23.66
N SER A 334 20.11 10.24 -23.95
CA SER A 334 18.88 10.54 -24.65
C SER A 334 17.69 9.75 -24.10
N GLN A 335 16.55 10.42 -24.02
CA GLN A 335 15.25 9.80 -23.80
C GLN A 335 14.19 10.70 -24.41
N SER A 336 13.41 10.15 -25.33
CA SER A 336 12.26 10.82 -25.95
C SER A 336 11.08 10.89 -24.98
N SER A 337 10.03 11.60 -25.37
CA SER A 337 8.74 11.55 -24.67
C SER A 337 8.26 10.12 -24.47
N MET A 338 7.59 9.85 -23.36
CA MET A 338 6.96 8.53 -23.08
C MET A 338 5.68 8.32 -23.88
N ASN A 339 5.15 9.37 -24.53
CA ASN A 339 4.01 9.22 -25.41
C ASN A 339 4.39 8.38 -26.64
N VAL A 340 3.57 7.39 -26.95
CA VAL A 340 3.71 6.59 -28.17
C VAL A 340 2.96 7.30 -29.30
N ASN A 341 3.68 7.67 -30.35
CA ASN A 341 3.13 8.37 -31.48
C ASN A 341 3.10 7.49 -32.73
N PHE A 342 2.01 7.56 -33.48
CA PHE A 342 1.84 6.91 -34.78
C PHE A 342 1.39 7.93 -35.83
N GLY A 343 2.14 8.02 -36.93
CA GLY A 343 1.67 8.66 -38.14
C GLY A 343 0.65 7.79 -38.85
N LEU A 344 -0.42 8.39 -39.34
CA LEU A 344 -1.55 7.70 -39.96
C LEU A 344 -1.69 8.04 -41.44
N GLY A 345 -0.82 8.87 -42.00
CA GLY A 345 -0.89 9.31 -43.39
C GLY A 345 -2.26 9.92 -43.72
N ASP A 346 -3.01 9.29 -44.63
CA ASP A 346 -4.37 9.69 -45.01
C ASP A 346 -5.49 8.99 -44.21
N ALA A 347 -5.15 8.11 -43.28
CA ALA A 347 -6.13 7.39 -42.46
C ALA A 347 -6.72 8.31 -41.38
N SER A 348 -8.06 8.37 -41.30
CA SER A 348 -8.75 9.21 -40.31
C SER A 348 -8.97 8.53 -38.95
N GLN A 349 -8.50 7.30 -38.79
CA GLN A 349 -8.63 6.50 -37.56
C GLN A 349 -7.65 5.32 -37.56
N ILE A 350 -7.34 4.82 -36.37
CA ILE A 350 -6.83 3.46 -36.15
C ILE A 350 -8.02 2.49 -36.12
N ASP A 351 -7.96 1.46 -36.95
CA ASP A 351 -8.95 0.39 -36.99
C ASP A 351 -8.85 -0.51 -35.75
N GLU A 352 -7.61 -0.83 -35.33
CA GLU A 352 -7.31 -1.76 -34.25
C GLU A 352 -6.01 -1.35 -33.56
N LEU A 353 -6.05 -1.17 -32.24
CA LEU A 353 -4.90 -0.90 -31.38
C LEU A 353 -4.75 -2.08 -30.42
N GLU A 354 -3.62 -2.77 -30.47
CA GLU A 354 -3.26 -3.88 -29.59
C GLU A 354 -2.17 -3.41 -28.62
N LEU A 355 -2.35 -3.60 -27.32
CA LEU A 355 -1.34 -3.33 -26.30
C LEU A 355 -1.02 -4.64 -25.59
N ARG A 356 0.27 -4.98 -25.52
CA ARG A 356 0.81 -6.11 -24.77
C ARG A 356 1.60 -5.55 -23.61
N TRP A 357 1.04 -5.65 -22.41
CA TRP A 357 1.61 -5.07 -21.20
C TRP A 357 2.61 -6.03 -20.53
N PRO A 358 3.61 -5.52 -19.78
CA PRO A 358 4.55 -6.32 -18.99
C PRO A 358 3.89 -7.36 -18.06
N SER A 359 2.71 -7.04 -17.53
CA SER A 359 1.89 -7.96 -16.71
C SER A 359 1.41 -9.21 -17.45
N GLY A 360 1.59 -9.28 -18.77
CA GLY A 360 1.05 -10.30 -19.66
C GLY A 360 -0.37 -9.99 -20.17
N VAL A 361 -0.98 -8.87 -19.76
CA VAL A 361 -2.28 -8.43 -20.31
C VAL A 361 -2.13 -8.10 -21.79
N VAL A 362 -3.07 -8.61 -22.60
CA VAL A 362 -3.25 -8.17 -23.99
C VAL A 362 -4.58 -7.45 -24.10
N GLN A 363 -4.52 -6.15 -24.37
CA GLN A 363 -5.67 -5.25 -24.49
C GLN A 363 -5.87 -4.87 -25.95
N THR A 364 -7.14 -4.77 -26.39
CA THR A 364 -7.45 -4.34 -27.75
C THR A 364 -8.53 -3.27 -27.77
N LEU A 365 -8.23 -2.14 -28.40
CA LEU A 365 -9.16 -1.05 -28.66
C LEU A 365 -9.41 -0.94 -30.17
N ASN A 366 -10.59 -0.47 -30.57
CA ASN A 366 -10.99 -0.39 -31.99
C ASN A 366 -11.56 0.99 -32.32
N ASP A 367 -11.47 1.37 -33.59
CA ASP A 367 -12.05 2.60 -34.15
C ASP A 367 -11.63 3.89 -33.40
N LEU A 368 -10.34 4.05 -33.10
CA LEU A 368 -9.82 5.27 -32.46
C LEU A 368 -9.68 6.37 -33.51
N PRO A 369 -10.35 7.52 -33.35
CA PRO A 369 -10.23 8.64 -34.29
C PRO A 369 -8.80 9.21 -34.29
N ALA A 370 -8.32 9.61 -35.46
CA ALA A 370 -7.06 10.34 -35.60
C ALA A 370 -7.13 11.77 -35.02
N ASP A 371 -5.98 12.41 -34.97
CA ASP A 371 -5.72 13.80 -34.53
C ASP A 371 -6.06 14.03 -33.06
N GLN A 372 -5.72 13.06 -32.21
CA GLN A 372 -6.07 13.06 -30.79
C GLN A 372 -4.96 12.54 -29.89
N PHE A 373 -4.93 13.09 -28.68
CA PHE A 373 -4.23 12.51 -27.53
C PHE A 373 -5.18 11.57 -26.80
N HIS A 374 -4.71 10.35 -26.54
CA HIS A 374 -5.41 9.37 -25.72
C HIS A 374 -4.58 8.98 -24.52
N THR A 375 -5.21 8.89 -23.35
CA THR A 375 -4.64 8.18 -22.20
C THR A 375 -5.26 6.79 -22.13
N ILE A 376 -4.44 5.75 -22.14
CA ILE A 376 -4.86 4.36 -22.07
C ILE A 376 -4.34 3.79 -20.75
N PHE A 377 -5.28 3.34 -19.91
CA PHE A 377 -4.95 2.62 -18.69
C PHE A 377 -4.97 1.12 -18.97
N GLU A 378 -3.98 0.41 -18.42
CA GLU A 378 -3.88 -1.04 -18.49
C GLU A 378 -5.17 -1.70 -17.99
N GLU A 379 -5.78 -2.52 -18.85
CA GLU A 379 -6.92 -3.33 -18.47
C GLU A 379 -6.53 -4.45 -17.49
N TYR A 380 -7.50 -4.86 -16.68
CA TYR A 380 -7.30 -5.85 -15.63
C TYR A 380 -6.96 -7.23 -16.21
N ALA A 381 -5.87 -7.83 -15.73
CA ALA A 381 -5.56 -9.25 -15.92
C ALA A 381 -6.55 -10.13 -15.15
N GLY A 382 -7.81 -10.25 -15.62
CA GLY A 382 -8.82 -11.08 -14.95
C GLY A 382 -9.28 -10.60 -13.54
N GLY A 383 -8.86 -9.41 -13.10
CA GLY A 383 -9.24 -8.82 -11.80
C GLY A 383 -10.61 -8.12 -11.79
N ALA A 384 -11.07 -7.73 -10.58
CA ALA A 384 -12.33 -7.00 -10.41
C ALA A 384 -12.13 -5.66 -9.68
N MET A 385 -12.38 -4.55 -10.39
CA MET A 385 -12.32 -3.20 -9.82
C MET A 385 -13.60 -2.83 -9.06
N VAL A 386 -13.44 -2.37 -7.83
CA VAL A 386 -14.49 -1.70 -7.07
C VAL A 386 -14.48 -0.20 -7.42
N THR A 387 -15.55 0.28 -8.03
CA THR A 387 -15.67 1.66 -8.54
C THR A 387 -16.67 2.50 -7.77
N HIS A 388 -17.38 1.93 -6.78
CA HIS A 388 -18.30 2.69 -5.94
C HIS A 388 -18.56 2.02 -4.59
N THR A 389 -19.06 2.80 -3.62
CA THR A 389 -19.35 2.33 -2.25
C THR A 389 -20.71 1.66 -2.05
N GLY A 390 -21.53 1.58 -3.11
CA GLY A 390 -22.83 0.90 -3.08
C GLY A 390 -22.74 -0.60 -2.78
N ASP A 391 -23.75 -1.14 -2.08
CA ASP A 391 -23.80 -2.54 -1.61
C ASP A 391 -23.88 -3.60 -2.72
N SER A 392 -24.39 -3.25 -3.91
CA SER A 392 -24.54 -4.16 -5.04
C SER A 392 -24.54 -3.44 -6.39
N GLY A 393 -24.41 -4.21 -7.48
CA GLY A 393 -24.36 -3.72 -8.85
C GLY A 393 -22.93 -3.77 -9.44
N PRO A 394 -22.78 -3.58 -10.77
CA PRO A 394 -21.49 -3.54 -11.42
C PRO A 394 -20.56 -2.50 -10.78
N GLY A 395 -19.37 -2.91 -10.36
CA GLY A 395 -18.41 -2.05 -9.66
C GLY A 395 -18.58 -1.96 -8.14
N SER A 396 -19.48 -2.75 -7.54
CA SER A 396 -19.54 -2.94 -6.08
C SER A 396 -18.52 -3.99 -5.61
N LEU A 397 -18.07 -3.88 -4.34
CA LEU A 397 -17.25 -4.92 -3.70
C LEU A 397 -17.92 -6.31 -3.72
N ARG A 398 -19.25 -6.34 -3.58
CA ARG A 398 -20.02 -7.60 -3.68
C ARG A 398 -19.87 -8.25 -5.06
N GLU A 399 -19.97 -7.45 -6.11
CA GLU A 399 -19.81 -7.96 -7.47
C GLU A 399 -18.37 -8.36 -7.75
N ALA A 400 -17.40 -7.61 -7.24
CA ALA A 400 -15.99 -7.96 -7.36
C ALA A 400 -15.68 -9.33 -6.73
N ILE A 401 -16.25 -9.62 -5.56
CA ILE A 401 -16.15 -10.95 -4.94
C ILE A 401 -16.86 -12.02 -5.78
N HIS A 402 -18.01 -11.73 -6.40
CA HIS A 402 -18.65 -12.69 -7.30
C HIS A 402 -17.80 -13.01 -8.52
N ILE A 403 -17.14 -11.99 -9.09
CA ILE A 403 -16.23 -12.16 -10.24
C ILE A 403 -15.08 -13.06 -9.83
N ALA A 404 -14.39 -12.76 -8.73
CA ALA A 404 -13.30 -13.59 -8.20
C ALA A 404 -13.72 -15.05 -7.98
N ASN A 405 -14.90 -15.26 -7.39
CA ASN A 405 -15.46 -16.60 -7.19
C ASN A 405 -15.88 -17.34 -8.48
N SER A 406 -15.85 -16.67 -9.63
CA SER A 406 -16.27 -17.23 -10.92
C SER A 406 -15.13 -17.38 -11.93
N ASP A 407 -13.99 -16.76 -11.68
CA ASP A 407 -12.87 -16.67 -12.62
C ASP A 407 -12.07 -17.98 -12.70
N GLY A 408 -12.01 -18.75 -11.60
CA GLY A 408 -11.38 -20.07 -11.55
C GLY A 408 -9.84 -20.04 -11.63
N GLY A 409 -9.24 -18.87 -11.38
CA GLY A 409 -7.80 -18.62 -11.28
C GLY A 409 -7.51 -17.48 -10.29
N PRO A 410 -6.24 -17.06 -10.14
CA PRO A 410 -5.88 -15.94 -9.27
C PRO A 410 -6.61 -14.66 -9.68
N THR A 411 -7.21 -13.96 -8.72
CA THR A 411 -7.96 -12.73 -8.97
C THR A 411 -7.57 -11.67 -7.95
N LEU A 412 -7.15 -10.48 -8.38
CA LEU A 412 -7.08 -9.31 -7.47
C LEU A 412 -8.37 -8.49 -7.57
N ILE A 413 -8.93 -8.19 -6.40
CA ILE A 413 -9.96 -7.20 -6.17
C ILE A 413 -9.28 -5.93 -5.65
N ASP A 414 -9.39 -4.86 -6.43
CA ASP A 414 -8.76 -3.57 -6.13
C ASP A 414 -9.83 -2.46 -6.13
N PHE A 415 -9.49 -1.26 -5.65
CA PHE A 415 -10.41 -0.13 -5.51
C PHE A 415 -9.95 1.06 -6.34
N ALA A 416 -10.88 1.70 -7.04
CA ALA A 416 -10.57 2.85 -7.87
C ALA A 416 -9.98 4.00 -7.02
N PRO A 417 -8.98 4.77 -7.51
CA PRO A 417 -8.26 5.79 -6.75
C PRO A 417 -9.14 6.83 -6.03
N TYR A 418 -10.28 7.18 -6.61
CA TYR A 418 -11.23 8.14 -6.01
C TYR A 418 -12.06 7.56 -4.84
N LEU A 419 -11.91 6.27 -4.53
CA LEU A 419 -12.46 5.63 -3.33
C LEU A 419 -11.54 5.79 -2.10
N ARG A 420 -10.41 6.49 -2.24
CA ARG A 420 -9.53 6.85 -1.13
C ARG A 420 -10.31 7.51 0.02
N TYR A 421 -10.14 6.98 1.23
CA TYR A 421 -10.84 7.36 2.46
C TYR A 421 -12.37 7.23 2.43
N GLN A 422 -12.91 6.47 1.47
CA GLN A 422 -14.33 6.17 1.42
C GLN A 422 -14.66 4.92 2.24
N VAL A 423 -15.93 4.82 2.62
CA VAL A 423 -16.45 3.71 3.42
C VAL A 423 -17.54 2.99 2.64
N ILE A 424 -17.38 1.69 2.49
CA ILE A 424 -18.36 0.75 1.93
C ILE A 424 -19.28 0.30 3.05
N TYR A 425 -20.59 0.35 2.79
CA TYR A 425 -21.63 0.00 3.75
C TYR A 425 -22.45 -1.22 3.31
N PRO A 426 -21.96 -2.46 3.54
CA PRO A 426 -22.74 -3.66 3.23
C PRO A 426 -24.08 -3.64 3.96
N GLN A 427 -25.16 -3.90 3.23
CA GLN A 427 -26.54 -3.99 3.75
C GLN A 427 -26.95 -5.45 4.03
N SER A 428 -26.12 -6.40 3.62
CA SER A 428 -26.24 -7.84 3.90
C SER A 428 -24.83 -8.46 3.91
N GLU A 429 -24.68 -9.68 4.46
CA GLU A 429 -23.39 -10.37 4.45
C GLU A 429 -22.78 -10.38 3.04
N LEU A 430 -21.49 -10.02 2.95
CA LEU A 430 -20.75 -10.14 1.71
C LEU A 430 -20.63 -11.62 1.33
N PRO A 431 -20.55 -11.97 0.04
CA PRO A 431 -20.29 -13.34 -0.37
C PRO A 431 -18.95 -13.79 0.21
N ALA A 432 -18.83 -15.08 0.57
CA ALA A 432 -17.56 -15.64 1.00
C ALA A 432 -16.59 -15.75 -0.18
N LEU A 433 -15.29 -15.64 0.09
CA LEU A 433 -14.25 -16.09 -0.84
C LEU A 433 -14.25 -17.62 -0.83
N ILE A 434 -14.56 -18.21 -1.98
CA ILE A 434 -14.70 -19.67 -2.15
C ILE A 434 -13.76 -20.25 -3.22
N GLU A 435 -13.08 -19.39 -3.99
CA GLU A 435 -12.01 -19.77 -4.92
C GLU A 435 -10.65 -19.39 -4.33
N ASP A 436 -9.62 -20.17 -4.67
CA ASP A 436 -8.26 -19.96 -4.16
C ASP A 436 -7.58 -18.77 -4.86
N TYR A 437 -6.53 -18.21 -4.25
CA TYR A 437 -5.70 -17.15 -4.84
C TYR A 437 -6.44 -15.82 -5.12
N THR A 438 -7.46 -15.47 -4.33
CA THR A 438 -8.03 -14.13 -4.38
C THR A 438 -7.19 -13.17 -3.54
N THR A 439 -6.75 -12.08 -4.14
CA THR A 439 -6.19 -10.93 -3.42
C THR A 439 -7.25 -9.86 -3.25
N ILE A 440 -7.30 -9.19 -2.10
CA ILE A 440 -8.03 -7.93 -1.92
C ILE A 440 -7.03 -6.90 -1.43
N GLU A 441 -6.80 -5.86 -2.23
CA GLU A 441 -5.88 -4.77 -1.92
C GLU A 441 -6.66 -3.51 -1.57
N GLY A 442 -6.40 -2.92 -0.41
CA GLY A 442 -7.07 -1.69 0.04
C GLY A 442 -6.12 -0.50 0.25
N ASP A 443 -4.82 -0.71 0.04
CA ASP A 443 -3.80 0.33 -0.06
C ASP A 443 -3.69 0.78 -1.52
N ILE A 444 -4.49 1.77 -1.89
CA ILE A 444 -4.67 2.16 -3.30
C ILE A 444 -3.47 2.95 -3.84
N ASN A 445 -2.58 3.44 -2.98
CA ASN A 445 -1.43 4.26 -3.36
C ASN A 445 -0.08 3.65 -2.95
N GLY A 446 -0.07 2.41 -2.46
CA GLY A 446 1.14 1.66 -2.13
C GLY A 446 1.97 2.26 -0.99
N ASP A 447 1.39 3.13 -0.15
CA ASP A 447 2.12 3.81 0.93
C ASP A 447 2.18 2.99 2.24
N GLY A 448 1.59 1.79 2.20
CA GLY A 448 1.45 0.86 3.31
C GLY A 448 0.29 1.20 4.25
N ALA A 449 -0.53 2.21 3.96
CA ALA A 449 -1.67 2.61 4.77
C ALA A 449 -3.00 2.15 4.13
N PRO A 450 -3.94 1.61 4.94
CA PRO A 450 -5.23 1.23 4.42
C PRO A 450 -6.09 2.46 4.11
N GLU A 451 -6.64 2.52 2.89
CA GLU A 451 -7.39 3.68 2.42
C GLU A 451 -8.89 3.41 2.28
N VAL A 452 -9.30 2.14 2.32
CA VAL A 452 -10.69 1.71 2.11
C VAL A 452 -11.30 1.19 3.40
N GLY A 453 -12.43 1.80 3.80
CA GLY A 453 -13.24 1.35 4.93
C GLY A 453 -14.36 0.40 4.53
N ILE A 454 -14.58 -0.63 5.33
CA ILE A 454 -15.75 -1.51 5.28
C ILE A 454 -16.40 -1.51 6.66
N THR A 455 -17.62 -1.01 6.74
CA THR A 455 -18.38 -0.95 7.99
C THR A 455 -19.84 -1.27 7.76
N SER A 456 -20.48 -1.94 8.72
CA SER A 456 -21.93 -2.10 8.66
C SER A 456 -22.60 -1.69 9.97
N PRO A 457 -23.40 -0.61 10.00
CA PRO A 457 -24.22 -0.27 11.15
C PRO A 457 -25.46 -1.18 11.31
N ASP A 458 -25.70 -2.09 10.35
CA ASP A 458 -26.83 -3.01 10.37
C ASP A 458 -26.53 -4.21 11.27
N THR A 459 -27.37 -4.41 12.29
CA THR A 459 -27.28 -5.55 13.23
C THR A 459 -27.62 -6.92 12.61
N SER A 460 -27.92 -6.98 11.32
CA SER A 460 -28.13 -8.21 10.56
C SER A 460 -26.90 -8.68 9.78
N VAL A 461 -25.84 -7.87 9.71
CA VAL A 461 -24.54 -8.24 9.12
C VAL A 461 -23.60 -8.67 10.24
N TYR A 462 -23.33 -9.97 10.30
CA TYR A 462 -22.51 -10.56 11.38
C TYR A 462 -21.03 -10.60 11.02
N ASN A 463 -20.69 -10.74 9.73
CA ASN A 463 -19.32 -10.88 9.28
C ASN A 463 -18.97 -9.79 8.27
N GLY A 464 -17.76 -9.22 8.37
CA GLY A 464 -17.20 -8.35 7.34
C GLY A 464 -16.77 -9.16 6.13
N LEU A 465 -15.61 -9.80 6.20
CA LEU A 465 -15.13 -10.75 5.19
C LEU A 465 -15.21 -12.20 5.69
N ILE A 466 -15.58 -13.11 4.80
CA ILE A 466 -15.64 -14.55 5.06
C ILE A 466 -14.71 -15.25 4.05
N ILE A 467 -13.81 -16.10 4.55
CA ILE A 467 -12.82 -16.83 3.76
C ILE A 467 -13.03 -18.33 3.98
N GLU A 468 -13.39 -19.04 2.92
CA GLU A 468 -13.62 -20.49 2.90
C GLU A 468 -12.65 -21.26 1.99
N SER A 469 -11.77 -20.54 1.28
CA SER A 469 -10.78 -21.06 0.32
C SER A 469 -9.32 -20.78 0.75
N ALA A 470 -8.37 -21.27 -0.04
CA ALA A 470 -6.95 -21.25 0.29
C ALA A 470 -6.18 -20.13 -0.44
N HIS A 471 -4.97 -19.84 0.05
CA HIS A 471 -3.99 -18.97 -0.61
C HIS A 471 -4.47 -17.54 -0.92
N ASN A 472 -5.51 -17.05 -0.23
CA ASN A 472 -6.00 -15.69 -0.40
C ASN A 472 -5.13 -14.68 0.35
N LEU A 473 -5.02 -13.47 -0.18
CA LEU A 473 -4.26 -12.38 0.40
C LEU A 473 -5.17 -11.18 0.66
N ILE A 474 -5.24 -10.73 1.92
CA ILE A 474 -6.04 -9.57 2.30
C ILE A 474 -5.11 -8.50 2.88
N HIS A 475 -5.02 -7.36 2.20
CA HIS A 475 -4.16 -6.25 2.56
C HIS A 475 -4.91 -4.90 2.56
N GLY A 476 -4.40 -3.91 3.28
CA GLY A 476 -4.84 -2.52 3.14
C GLY A 476 -6.29 -2.18 3.52
N LEU A 477 -7.02 -3.01 4.28
CA LEU A 477 -8.43 -2.74 4.62
C LEU A 477 -8.64 -2.17 6.03
N VAL A 478 -9.63 -1.28 6.18
CA VAL A 478 -10.19 -0.86 7.47
C VAL A 478 -11.54 -1.57 7.71
N LEU A 479 -11.67 -2.38 8.77
CA LEU A 479 -12.87 -3.20 9.06
C LEU A 479 -13.44 -2.90 10.45
N THR A 480 -14.62 -2.27 10.52
CA THR A 480 -15.19 -1.80 11.80
C THR A 480 -16.71 -2.01 11.93
N ASN A 481 -17.17 -2.06 13.19
CA ASN A 481 -18.59 -2.00 13.59
C ASN A 481 -19.51 -3.16 13.15
N PHE A 482 -19.00 -4.36 12.86
CA PHE A 482 -19.83 -5.56 12.68
C PHE A 482 -20.39 -6.00 14.04
N ARG A 483 -21.69 -5.77 14.29
CA ARG A 483 -22.36 -5.96 15.60
C ARG A 483 -23.78 -6.49 15.42
N GLY A 484 -23.91 -7.78 15.20
CA GLY A 484 -25.18 -8.47 15.25
C GLY A 484 -25.66 -8.79 16.68
N SER A 485 -26.87 -9.35 16.77
CA SER A 485 -27.44 -9.83 18.04
C SER A 485 -27.01 -11.27 18.42
N ALA A 486 -26.12 -11.88 17.63
CA ALA A 486 -25.63 -13.25 17.77
C ALA A 486 -24.12 -13.25 18.10
N ARG A 487 -23.63 -14.29 18.81
CA ARG A 487 -22.26 -14.37 19.35
C ARG A 487 -21.15 -14.67 18.32
N ALA A 488 -21.31 -14.17 17.10
CA ALA A 488 -20.44 -14.50 15.97
C ALA A 488 -20.15 -13.27 15.12
N ASP A 489 -19.96 -12.10 15.74
CA ASP A 489 -19.67 -10.89 14.98
C ASP A 489 -18.17 -10.76 14.69
N ASN A 490 -17.74 -11.00 13.45
CA ASN A 490 -16.32 -11.02 13.09
C ASN A 490 -16.01 -9.97 12.02
N ALA A 491 -14.95 -9.18 12.17
CA ALA A 491 -14.46 -8.38 11.04
C ALA A 491 -13.96 -9.29 9.91
N ILE A 492 -13.20 -10.34 10.26
CA ILE A 492 -12.81 -11.40 9.33
C ILE A 492 -13.08 -12.77 9.96
N LEU A 493 -13.77 -13.65 9.22
CA LEU A 493 -14.02 -15.04 9.57
C LEU A 493 -13.31 -15.97 8.57
N ILE A 494 -12.38 -16.79 9.07
CA ILE A 494 -11.72 -17.87 8.32
C ILE A 494 -12.32 -19.20 8.80
N ILE A 495 -12.94 -19.95 7.88
CA ILE A 495 -13.76 -21.11 8.24
C ILE A 495 -13.66 -22.25 7.22
N GLY A 496 -13.54 -23.48 7.72
CA GLY A 496 -13.55 -24.69 6.90
C GLY A 496 -12.15 -25.26 6.64
N ASP A 497 -12.10 -26.57 6.35
CA ASP A 497 -10.84 -27.30 6.06
C ASP A 497 -10.13 -26.80 4.78
N ASN A 498 -10.87 -26.16 3.87
CA ASN A 498 -10.30 -25.59 2.65
C ASN A 498 -9.66 -24.22 2.89
N ALA A 499 -9.90 -23.59 4.04
CA ALA A 499 -9.35 -22.29 4.37
C ALA A 499 -7.96 -22.43 4.98
N PHE A 500 -6.95 -22.59 4.11
CA PHE A 500 -5.55 -22.72 4.51
C PHE A 500 -4.60 -21.81 3.74
N ASP A 501 -3.46 -21.52 4.35
CA ASP A 501 -2.40 -20.68 3.76
C ASP A 501 -2.87 -19.29 3.29
N ASN A 502 -3.94 -18.76 3.91
CA ASN A 502 -4.37 -17.39 3.67
C ASN A 502 -3.50 -16.42 4.45
N ARG A 503 -3.22 -15.24 3.89
CA ARG A 503 -2.43 -14.18 4.54
C ARG A 503 -3.27 -12.91 4.73
N ILE A 504 -3.30 -12.39 5.96
CA ILE A 504 -4.01 -11.14 6.30
C ILE A 504 -3.00 -10.19 6.96
N TYR A 505 -2.67 -9.06 6.35
CA TYR A 505 -1.66 -8.13 6.87
C TYR A 505 -1.96 -6.66 6.51
N GLY A 506 -1.34 -5.69 7.20
CA GLY A 506 -1.56 -4.26 6.96
C GLY A 506 -2.99 -3.74 7.22
N CYS A 507 -3.90 -4.57 7.74
CA CYS A 507 -5.30 -4.19 7.95
C CYS A 507 -5.51 -3.49 9.30
N TYR A 508 -6.49 -2.59 9.36
CA TYR A 508 -6.94 -1.93 10.58
C TYR A 508 -8.31 -2.50 10.99
N ILE A 509 -8.33 -3.24 12.09
CA ILE A 509 -9.47 -4.07 12.49
C ILE A 509 -10.03 -3.58 13.84
N GLY A 510 -11.21 -2.98 13.78
CA GLY A 510 -11.90 -2.39 14.93
C GLY A 510 -11.43 -0.98 15.30
N CYS A 511 -10.48 -0.40 14.55
CA CYS A 511 -9.98 0.96 14.70
C CYS A 511 -9.88 1.69 13.36
N GLU A 512 -10.03 3.02 13.37
CA GLU A 512 -9.85 3.90 12.21
C GLU A 512 -8.45 4.55 12.20
N PHE A 513 -8.08 5.12 11.05
CA PHE A 513 -6.77 5.74 10.77
C PHE A 513 -6.37 6.85 11.77
N ASN A 514 -7.33 7.64 12.26
CA ASN A 514 -7.10 8.83 13.10
C ASN A 514 -7.11 8.56 14.62
N GLY A 515 -7.33 7.32 15.06
CA GLY A 515 -7.41 6.98 16.49
C GLY A 515 -8.64 7.55 17.23
N GLU A 516 -9.61 8.13 16.53
CA GLU A 516 -10.93 8.40 17.13
C GLU A 516 -11.61 7.06 17.43
N ILE A 517 -12.25 6.93 18.59
CA ILE A 517 -12.78 5.65 19.13
C ILE A 517 -14.01 5.22 18.30
N PRO A 518 -13.89 4.27 17.35
CA PRO A 518 -15.06 3.69 16.71
C PRO A 518 -15.54 2.55 17.60
N ARG A 519 -16.81 2.17 17.46
CA ARG A 519 -17.30 0.95 18.12
C ARG A 519 -16.66 -0.27 17.42
N GLY A 520 -15.62 -0.86 18.01
CA GLY A 520 -14.98 -2.07 17.46
C GLY A 520 -15.90 -3.29 17.42
N ASN A 521 -15.41 -4.41 16.91
CA ASN A 521 -16.20 -5.62 16.63
C ASN A 521 -16.35 -6.51 17.87
N GLU A 522 -17.19 -7.56 17.82
CA GLU A 522 -17.13 -8.61 18.86
C GLU A 522 -15.78 -9.33 18.74
N THR A 523 -15.45 -9.84 17.56
CA THR A 523 -14.15 -10.46 17.26
C THR A 523 -13.48 -9.74 16.09
N GLY A 524 -12.20 -9.42 16.20
CA GLY A 524 -11.42 -8.90 15.08
C GLY A 524 -11.27 -9.97 14.00
N ILE A 525 -10.47 -11.01 14.29
CA ILE A 525 -10.28 -12.14 13.39
C ILE A 525 -10.66 -13.44 14.10
N ARG A 526 -11.47 -14.28 13.47
CA ARG A 526 -11.86 -15.59 13.99
C ARG A 526 -11.47 -16.71 13.01
N ILE A 527 -10.80 -17.75 13.52
CA ILE A 527 -10.36 -18.93 12.78
C ILE A 527 -10.98 -20.19 13.41
N VAL A 528 -11.76 -20.93 12.65
CA VAL A 528 -12.59 -22.05 13.15
C VAL A 528 -12.79 -23.19 12.15
N ALA A 529 -13.36 -24.29 12.65
CA ALA A 529 -13.90 -25.40 11.86
C ALA A 529 -12.93 -25.96 10.81
N GLY A 530 -11.70 -26.26 11.25
CA GLY A 530 -10.70 -26.92 10.41
C GLY A 530 -9.67 -26.02 9.74
N ALA A 531 -9.90 -24.71 9.67
CA ALA A 531 -8.97 -23.77 9.04
C ALA A 531 -7.55 -23.83 9.66
N HIS A 532 -6.53 -23.99 8.82
CA HIS A 532 -5.17 -24.31 9.24
C HIS A 532 -4.10 -23.60 8.41
N ASP A 533 -2.87 -23.51 8.92
CA ASP A 533 -1.72 -22.92 8.20
C ASP A 533 -1.89 -21.46 7.73
N ASN A 534 -2.93 -20.73 8.17
CA ASN A 534 -3.13 -19.32 7.81
C ASN A 534 -2.18 -18.39 8.57
N ILE A 535 -1.82 -17.25 7.99
CA ILE A 535 -0.90 -16.27 8.55
C ILE A 535 -1.64 -14.95 8.80
N ILE A 536 -1.66 -14.53 10.07
CA ILE A 536 -2.19 -13.23 10.49
C ILE A 536 -1.01 -12.32 10.81
N GLY A 537 -0.81 -11.30 9.98
CA GLY A 537 0.28 -10.32 9.99
C GLY A 537 1.46 -10.73 9.12
N GLY A 538 2.45 -9.86 8.96
CA GLY A 538 3.55 -10.05 8.01
C GLY A 538 4.83 -10.68 8.58
N SER A 539 5.85 -10.76 7.74
CA SER A 539 7.21 -11.21 8.04
C SER A 539 8.24 -10.08 8.12
N LEU A 540 7.89 -8.88 7.65
CA LEU A 540 8.74 -7.69 7.61
C LEU A 540 8.21 -6.57 8.54
N TYR A 541 9.09 -5.64 8.90
CA TYR A 541 8.75 -4.49 9.75
C TYR A 541 7.94 -3.46 8.96
N GLY A 542 6.63 -3.36 9.21
CA GLY A 542 5.70 -2.49 8.47
C GLY A 542 4.41 -3.21 8.04
N GLU A 543 4.49 -4.52 7.83
CA GLU A 543 3.36 -5.38 7.41
C GLU A 543 2.44 -5.80 8.60
N PHE A 544 2.25 -4.94 9.59
CA PHE A 544 1.50 -5.31 10.80
C PHE A 544 0.01 -4.99 10.67
N ASN A 545 -0.87 -5.89 11.13
CA ASN A 545 -2.26 -5.49 11.35
C ASN A 545 -2.37 -4.67 12.64
N ARG A 546 -3.23 -3.65 12.65
CA ARG A 546 -3.69 -2.98 13.86
C ARG A 546 -5.04 -3.54 14.26
N ILE A 547 -5.08 -4.33 15.33
CA ILE A 547 -6.31 -4.97 15.80
C ILE A 547 -6.67 -4.36 17.15
N ALA A 548 -7.68 -3.49 17.20
CA ALA A 548 -7.98 -2.74 18.40
C ALA A 548 -9.48 -2.52 18.65
N TYR A 549 -9.81 -2.24 19.92
CA TYR A 549 -11.16 -1.92 20.41
C TYR A 549 -12.23 -3.00 20.17
N ASN A 550 -11.82 -4.24 19.91
CA ASN A 550 -12.72 -5.40 19.80
C ASN A 550 -12.94 -6.06 21.18
N SER A 551 -14.00 -6.87 21.31
CA SER A 551 -14.15 -7.71 22.52
C SER A 551 -13.12 -8.83 22.54
N TYR A 552 -12.74 -9.34 21.37
CA TYR A 552 -11.70 -10.32 21.13
C TYR A 552 -10.84 -9.86 19.95
N GLY A 553 -9.52 -9.82 20.09
CA GLY A 553 -8.61 -9.47 18.99
C GLY A 553 -8.55 -10.58 17.95
N VAL A 554 -7.92 -11.70 18.29
CA VAL A 554 -7.85 -12.90 17.43
C VAL A 554 -8.35 -14.12 18.20
N VAL A 555 -9.24 -14.90 17.62
CA VAL A 555 -9.79 -16.14 18.22
C VAL A 555 -9.49 -17.32 17.32
N VAL A 556 -8.78 -18.33 17.84
CA VAL A 556 -8.59 -19.62 17.18
C VAL A 556 -9.31 -20.69 17.99
N ASN A 557 -10.34 -21.30 17.41
CA ASN A 557 -11.20 -22.23 18.13
C ASN A 557 -11.37 -23.55 17.37
N ASN A 558 -10.89 -24.63 17.97
CA ASN A 558 -10.94 -25.98 17.42
C ASN A 558 -12.25 -26.67 17.83
N THR A 559 -13.36 -26.20 17.25
CA THR A 559 -14.68 -26.84 17.42
C THR A 559 -14.79 -28.17 16.68
N GLU A 560 -14.00 -28.33 15.60
CA GLU A 560 -13.80 -29.57 14.85
C GLU A 560 -12.29 -29.86 14.78
N PRO A 561 -11.82 -31.12 14.81
CA PRO A 561 -10.39 -31.41 14.76
C PRO A 561 -9.76 -30.90 13.47
N GLY A 562 -8.74 -30.06 13.56
CA GLY A 562 -7.97 -29.61 12.38
C GLY A 562 -7.57 -28.14 12.39
N THR A 563 -8.10 -27.33 13.31
CA THR A 563 -7.77 -25.89 13.40
C THR A 563 -6.41 -25.67 14.08
N ASP A 564 -5.33 -25.98 13.36
CA ASP A 564 -3.96 -25.95 13.84
C ASP A 564 -2.98 -25.28 12.86
N ARG A 565 -1.74 -25.05 13.28
CA ARG A 565 -0.65 -24.45 12.48
C ARG A 565 -0.88 -23.03 11.95
N ASN A 566 -1.98 -22.37 12.32
CA ASN A 566 -2.18 -20.95 12.04
C ASN A 566 -1.09 -20.12 12.75
N ARG A 567 -0.50 -19.14 12.06
CA ARG A 567 0.54 -18.25 12.59
C ARG A 567 -0.05 -16.87 12.82
N ILE A 568 0.27 -16.27 13.97
CA ILE A 568 -0.11 -14.90 14.29
C ILE A 568 1.18 -14.16 14.58
N THR A 569 1.66 -13.40 13.60
CA THR A 569 3.00 -12.83 13.56
C THR A 569 2.98 -11.34 13.30
N HIS A 570 3.78 -10.55 14.02
CA HIS A 570 3.93 -9.10 13.78
C HIS A 570 2.61 -8.31 13.73
N ASN A 571 1.75 -8.41 14.76
CA ASN A 571 0.50 -7.64 14.86
C ASN A 571 0.54 -6.63 16.02
N GLN A 572 -0.13 -5.48 15.86
CA GLN A 572 -0.42 -4.53 16.93
C GLN A 572 -1.82 -4.78 17.50
N ILE A 573 -1.92 -5.67 18.49
CA ILE A 573 -3.19 -6.05 19.13
C ILE A 573 -3.34 -5.28 20.45
N THR A 574 -4.04 -4.15 20.45
CA THR A 574 -4.13 -3.24 21.62
C THR A 574 -5.57 -2.78 21.89
N GLY A 575 -5.92 -2.40 23.11
CA GLY A 575 -7.26 -1.86 23.42
C GLY A 575 -8.44 -2.84 23.28
N ASN A 576 -8.18 -4.14 23.11
CA ASN A 576 -9.22 -5.18 23.06
C ASN A 576 -9.54 -5.70 24.48
N SER A 577 -10.76 -6.17 24.73
CA SER A 577 -11.10 -6.79 26.03
C SER A 577 -10.37 -8.12 26.25
N ARG A 578 -10.00 -8.81 25.17
CA ARG A 578 -9.09 -9.97 25.13
C ARG A 578 -8.26 -9.90 23.86
N GLY A 579 -6.95 -10.13 23.95
CA GLY A 579 -6.03 -10.16 22.80
C GLY A 579 -6.23 -11.42 21.95
N ILE A 580 -5.32 -12.40 22.10
CA ILE A 580 -5.42 -13.70 21.42
C ILE A 580 -6.12 -14.72 22.33
N VAL A 581 -7.10 -15.44 21.80
CA VAL A 581 -7.86 -16.48 22.53
C VAL A 581 -7.81 -17.80 21.79
N LEU A 582 -7.20 -18.81 22.42
CA LEU A 582 -7.18 -20.20 21.94
C LEU A 582 -8.24 -21.00 22.69
N ALA A 583 -9.22 -21.57 21.99
CA ALA A 583 -10.33 -22.33 22.57
C ALA A 583 -10.37 -23.78 22.05
N ASN A 584 -10.77 -24.72 22.91
CA ASN A 584 -10.96 -26.15 22.59
C ASN A 584 -9.74 -26.86 21.96
N GLY A 585 -8.51 -26.42 22.28
CA GLY A 585 -7.29 -26.97 21.67
C GLY A 585 -6.98 -26.38 20.28
N GLY A 586 -7.53 -25.20 19.97
CA GLY A 586 -7.10 -24.38 18.84
C GLY A 586 -5.61 -24.12 18.91
N ASN A 587 -4.89 -24.60 17.89
CA ASN A 587 -3.45 -24.45 17.74
C ASN A 587 -2.60 -25.09 18.86
N ASN A 588 -2.40 -26.41 18.77
CA ASN A 588 -1.73 -27.22 19.81
C ASN A 588 -0.21 -26.99 19.97
N ASN A 589 0.42 -26.16 19.13
CA ASN A 589 1.88 -25.94 19.10
C ASN A 589 2.33 -24.54 19.55
N ILE A 590 1.42 -23.66 20.00
CA ILE A 590 1.77 -22.36 20.59
C ILE A 590 1.71 -22.50 22.10
N ALA A 591 2.83 -22.33 22.81
CA ALA A 591 2.81 -22.28 24.28
C ALA A 591 2.36 -20.89 24.72
N ALA A 592 1.04 -20.71 24.90
CA ALA A 592 0.49 -19.45 25.37
C ALA A 592 1.15 -19.02 26.70
N PRO A 593 1.64 -17.78 26.81
CA PRO A 593 2.15 -17.27 28.07
C PRO A 593 1.06 -17.25 29.15
N LEU A 594 1.41 -17.65 30.37
CA LEU A 594 0.51 -17.73 31.51
C LEU A 594 1.11 -16.99 32.70
N LEU A 595 0.48 -15.93 33.18
CA LEU A 595 0.83 -15.38 34.49
C LEU A 595 0.43 -16.37 35.58
N THR A 596 1.40 -16.75 36.40
CA THR A 596 1.21 -17.76 37.45
C THR A 596 1.15 -17.14 38.83
N TYR A 597 1.73 -15.95 39.04
CA TYR A 597 1.81 -15.33 40.36
C TYR A 597 2.10 -13.82 40.30
N PHE A 598 1.42 -13.02 41.13
CA PHE A 598 1.76 -11.62 41.40
C PHE A 598 1.39 -11.24 42.83
N ASP A 599 2.27 -10.57 43.57
CA ASP A 599 2.03 -10.14 44.97
C ASP A 599 2.13 -8.62 45.20
N GLY A 600 2.21 -7.84 44.13
CA GLY A 600 2.41 -6.39 44.18
C GLY A 600 3.87 -5.97 44.33
N MET A 601 4.82 -6.91 44.42
CA MET A 601 6.25 -6.64 44.38
C MET A 601 7.00 -7.53 43.39
N ILE A 602 6.48 -8.71 43.08
CA ILE A 602 7.07 -9.69 42.17
C ILE A 602 6.00 -10.28 41.27
N LEU A 603 6.21 -10.21 39.95
CA LEU A 603 5.37 -10.78 38.89
C LEU A 603 6.06 -12.00 38.26
N ARG A 604 5.33 -13.10 38.09
CA ARG A 604 5.83 -14.35 37.50
C ARG A 604 4.85 -14.94 36.50
N GLY A 605 5.39 -15.57 35.46
CA GLY A 605 4.61 -16.33 34.50
C GLY A 605 5.43 -17.40 33.79
N SER A 606 4.76 -18.11 32.88
CA SER A 606 5.38 -18.95 31.86
C SER A 606 5.13 -18.34 30.48
N ALA A 607 6.00 -18.63 29.53
CA ALA A 607 6.01 -18.23 28.12
C ALA A 607 6.79 -19.31 27.35
N GLU A 608 6.97 -19.13 26.04
CA GLU A 608 7.95 -19.94 25.31
C GLU A 608 9.36 -19.73 25.87
N PRO A 609 10.22 -20.78 25.91
CA PRO A 609 11.58 -20.66 26.42
C PRO A 609 12.40 -19.58 25.69
N LEU A 610 13.19 -18.80 26.43
CA LEU A 610 14.11 -17.78 25.91
C LEU A 610 13.45 -16.59 25.19
N SER A 611 12.14 -16.40 25.34
CA SER A 611 11.37 -15.30 24.75
C SER A 611 11.48 -14.01 25.56
N THR A 612 11.29 -12.86 24.90
CA THR A 612 11.27 -11.55 25.54
C THR A 612 9.87 -11.25 26.07
N VAL A 613 9.77 -10.74 27.30
CA VAL A 613 8.53 -10.42 27.99
C VAL A 613 8.60 -8.95 28.43
N GLU A 614 7.83 -8.09 27.78
CA GLU A 614 7.64 -6.70 28.16
C GLU A 614 6.47 -6.55 29.15
N ILE A 615 6.59 -5.63 30.09
CA ILE A 615 5.62 -5.39 31.16
C ILE A 615 5.28 -3.90 31.14
N PHE A 616 3.99 -3.58 31.19
CA PHE A 616 3.43 -2.23 31.13
C PHE A 616 2.46 -2.01 32.30
N ALA A 617 2.23 -0.75 32.66
CA ALA A 617 1.17 -0.32 33.57
C ALA A 617 0.22 0.64 32.88
N ASP A 618 -1.07 0.55 33.17
CA ASP A 618 -2.12 1.42 32.64
C ASP A 618 -2.87 2.09 33.80
N PRO A 619 -2.63 3.39 34.05
CA PRO A 619 -3.37 4.17 35.01
C PRO A 619 -4.74 4.58 34.45
N ARG A 620 -5.75 3.72 34.60
CA ARG A 620 -7.18 4.01 34.33
C ARG A 620 -7.52 4.27 32.86
N ASP A 621 -7.19 3.32 31.97
CA ASP A 621 -7.58 3.32 30.56
C ASP A 621 -7.11 4.59 29.81
N GLN A 622 -5.93 5.11 30.18
CA GLN A 622 -5.36 6.35 29.63
C GLN A 622 -4.07 6.09 28.82
N GLY A 623 -3.68 4.82 28.65
CA GLY A 623 -2.54 4.40 27.83
C GLY A 623 -1.51 3.57 28.58
N LEU A 624 -0.84 2.67 27.85
CA LEU A 624 0.18 1.76 28.38
C LEU A 624 1.49 2.51 28.67
N SER A 625 1.99 2.43 29.89
CA SER A 625 3.30 2.93 30.32
C SER A 625 4.27 1.75 30.52
N PHE A 626 5.35 1.69 29.74
CA PHE A 626 6.36 0.63 29.87
C PHE A 626 7.01 0.62 31.26
N LEU A 627 7.09 -0.56 31.88
CA LEU A 627 7.70 -0.79 33.18
C LEU A 627 9.04 -1.53 33.08
N ALA A 628 9.10 -2.61 32.30
CA ALA A 628 10.30 -3.42 32.17
C ALA A 628 10.23 -4.44 31.02
N GLU A 629 11.40 -4.96 30.65
CA GLU A 629 11.58 -6.12 29.78
C GLU A 629 12.33 -7.21 30.57
N VAL A 630 11.88 -8.46 30.48
CA VAL A 630 12.52 -9.64 31.07
C VAL A 630 12.54 -10.80 30.09
N GLN A 631 13.53 -11.69 30.17
CA GLN A 631 13.61 -12.88 29.33
C GLN A 631 13.10 -14.12 30.08
N SER A 632 12.31 -14.97 29.42
CA SER A 632 11.93 -16.27 29.98
C SER A 632 13.13 -17.23 29.99
N ASP A 633 13.20 -18.11 31.00
CA ASP A 633 14.27 -19.09 31.14
C ASP A 633 14.12 -20.24 30.13
N GLY A 634 15.09 -21.16 30.11
CA GLY A 634 15.08 -22.34 29.22
C GLY A 634 13.95 -23.34 29.51
N SER A 635 13.13 -23.11 30.54
CA SER A 635 11.90 -23.85 30.84
C SER A 635 10.64 -23.00 30.63
N GLY A 636 10.78 -21.80 30.06
CA GLY A 636 9.70 -20.88 29.76
C GLY A 636 9.27 -19.99 30.93
N ASN A 637 9.88 -20.04 32.11
CA ASN A 637 9.44 -19.22 33.25
C ASN A 637 10.09 -17.83 33.23
N PHE A 638 9.34 -16.79 33.59
CA PHE A 638 9.88 -15.44 33.77
C PHE A 638 9.49 -14.84 35.12
N GLU A 639 10.32 -13.94 35.64
CA GLU A 639 10.11 -13.20 36.88
C GLU A 639 10.57 -11.74 36.73
N TYR A 640 9.75 -10.80 37.20
CA TYR A 640 10.09 -9.39 37.30
C TYR A 640 9.81 -8.87 38.72
N ALA A 641 10.80 -8.19 39.31
CA ALA A 641 10.69 -7.54 40.61
C ALA A 641 11.06 -6.05 40.44
N GLY A 642 10.06 -5.17 40.54
CA GLY A 642 10.25 -3.73 40.32
C GLY A 642 9.20 -2.88 41.02
N PRO A 643 9.33 -1.55 41.00
CA PRO A 643 8.34 -0.66 41.61
C PRO A 643 7.03 -0.72 40.81
N PHE A 644 6.01 -1.33 41.40
CA PHE A 644 4.64 -1.34 40.85
C PHE A 644 3.85 -0.14 41.41
N PRO A 645 3.45 0.85 40.58
CA PRO A 645 2.73 2.02 41.06
C PRO A 645 1.29 1.66 41.48
N GLU A 646 0.86 2.02 42.69
CA GLU A 646 -0.47 1.64 43.20
C GLU A 646 -1.64 2.11 42.31
N TRP A 647 -2.73 1.33 42.29
CA TRP A 647 -4.00 1.64 41.59
C TRP A 647 -3.94 1.67 40.05
N GLN A 648 -3.14 0.79 39.46
CA GLN A 648 -2.99 0.66 38.01
C GLN A 648 -3.34 -0.76 37.53
N PHE A 649 -3.73 -0.87 36.27
CA PHE A 649 -3.78 -2.14 35.54
C PHE A 649 -2.36 -2.49 35.09
N TYR A 650 -2.01 -3.78 35.05
CA TYR A 650 -0.71 -4.18 34.53
C TYR A 650 -0.88 -5.09 33.34
N ASN A 651 -0.22 -4.75 32.24
CA ASN A 651 -0.19 -5.54 31.04
C ASN A 651 1.17 -6.21 30.89
N ALA A 652 1.23 -7.42 30.37
CA ALA A 652 2.47 -8.05 29.95
C ALA A 652 2.32 -8.49 28.49
N THR A 653 3.27 -8.09 27.65
CA THR A 653 3.36 -8.51 26.25
C THR A 653 4.54 -9.48 26.14
N VAL A 654 4.34 -10.66 25.57
CA VAL A 654 5.43 -11.59 25.28
C VAL A 654 5.69 -11.58 23.79
N THR A 655 6.93 -11.32 23.41
CA THR A 655 7.45 -11.41 22.05
C THR A 655 8.37 -12.61 21.96
N ASP A 656 8.00 -13.61 21.16
CA ASP A 656 8.90 -14.73 20.90
C ASP A 656 10.07 -14.33 19.98
N ALA A 657 11.03 -15.24 19.79
CA ALA A 657 12.22 -15.00 18.95
C ALA A 657 11.89 -14.86 17.44
N ALA A 658 10.63 -15.08 17.05
CA ALA A 658 10.11 -14.92 15.70
C ALA A 658 9.27 -13.63 15.52
N GLY A 659 9.11 -12.82 16.58
CA GLY A 659 8.42 -11.51 16.53
C GLY A 659 6.93 -11.54 16.90
N ASN A 660 6.43 -12.61 17.52
CA ASN A 660 5.00 -12.74 17.85
C ASN A 660 4.67 -12.13 19.22
N THR A 661 3.90 -11.04 19.25
CA THR A 661 3.45 -10.35 20.48
C THR A 661 2.12 -10.88 21.03
N SER A 662 2.11 -11.36 22.28
CA SER A 662 0.90 -11.73 23.03
C SER A 662 0.72 -10.84 24.26
N GLN A 663 -0.33 -10.01 24.32
CA GLN A 663 -0.65 -9.16 25.47
C GLN A 663 -1.65 -9.83 26.45
N PHE A 664 -1.38 -9.73 27.75
CA PHE A 664 -2.30 -10.08 28.85
C PHE A 664 -2.45 -8.92 29.86
N SER A 665 -3.63 -8.77 30.49
CA SER A 665 -3.93 -7.74 31.50
C SER A 665 -4.30 -8.33 32.88
N VAL A 666 -3.71 -7.84 33.98
CA VAL A 666 -4.14 -8.09 35.38
C VAL A 666 -4.77 -6.82 35.97
N ASP A 667 -5.98 -6.98 36.52
CA ASP A 667 -6.62 -5.97 37.38
C ASP A 667 -6.11 -6.07 38.83
N MET A 668 -5.77 -4.95 39.47
CA MET A 668 -5.58 -4.89 40.92
C MET A 668 -6.41 -3.82 41.61
N TYR A 669 -7.26 -4.24 42.54
CA TYR A 669 -7.85 -3.38 43.58
C TYR A 669 -7.24 -3.74 44.95
N ARG A 670 -6.39 -2.83 45.47
CA ARG A 670 -5.87 -2.67 46.85
C ARG A 670 -5.27 -3.89 47.59
N GLN A 671 -4.03 -3.74 48.04
CA GLN A 671 -3.43 -4.56 49.11
C GLN A 671 -4.17 -4.43 50.45
N GLY A 672 -4.30 -5.55 51.17
CA GLY A 672 -4.49 -5.51 52.61
C GLY A 672 -5.39 -6.56 53.25
N GLU A 673 -5.51 -7.79 52.74
CA GLU A 673 -5.80 -9.01 53.52
C GLU A 673 -5.75 -10.23 52.60
N VAL A 674 -4.94 -11.23 52.98
CA VAL A 674 -4.91 -12.53 52.32
C VAL A 674 -6.26 -13.23 52.56
N ASN A 675 -7.16 -13.15 51.59
CA ASN A 675 -8.27 -14.08 51.46
C ASN A 675 -8.01 -14.98 50.25
N ALA A 676 -7.43 -16.15 50.53
CA ALA A 676 -7.44 -17.27 49.60
C ALA A 676 -8.90 -17.65 49.32
N ASN A 677 -9.52 -17.12 48.26
CA ASN A 677 -10.71 -17.65 47.55
C ASN A 677 -11.30 -16.71 46.46
N HIS A 678 -10.50 -15.95 45.72
CA HIS A 678 -10.99 -15.32 44.48
C HIS A 678 -10.11 -15.71 43.29
N TRP A 679 -10.52 -16.78 42.62
CA TRP A 679 -10.20 -17.06 41.22
C TRP A 679 -11.48 -16.78 40.43
N ARG A 680 -11.42 -15.95 39.40
CA ARG A 680 -12.51 -15.85 38.41
C ARG A 680 -12.16 -16.74 37.22
N VAL A 681 -12.38 -18.05 37.37
CA VAL A 681 -12.37 -19.00 36.25
C VAL A 681 -13.79 -19.02 35.68
N THR A 682 -13.95 -18.58 34.43
CA THR A 682 -15.22 -18.74 33.71
C THR A 682 -15.15 -20.03 32.91
N LEU A 683 -15.88 -21.06 33.34
CA LEU A 683 -16.19 -22.24 32.52
C LEU A 683 -17.62 -22.07 31.98
N VAL A 684 -17.78 -22.03 30.65
CA VAL A 684 -19.08 -22.19 29.99
C VAL A 684 -19.04 -23.50 29.22
N ASN A 685 -19.93 -24.43 29.56
CA ASN A 685 -20.30 -25.55 28.70
C ASN A 685 -21.82 -25.71 28.70
N ASN A 686 -22.40 -25.64 27.50
CA ASN A 686 -23.79 -25.92 27.08
C ASN A 686 -24.93 -25.13 27.75
N GLY A 687 -25.57 -24.30 26.92
CA GLY A 687 -26.65 -23.35 27.22
C GLY A 687 -27.63 -23.72 28.34
N ASN A 688 -27.79 -22.80 29.29
CA ASN A 688 -29.07 -22.21 29.68
C ASN A 688 -28.86 -20.98 30.58
N PHE A 689 -29.83 -20.08 30.53
CA PHE A 689 -29.91 -18.72 31.07
C PHE A 689 -29.23 -18.42 32.42
N ALA A 690 -28.68 -17.20 32.49
CA ALA A 690 -28.27 -16.52 33.72
C ALA A 690 -29.50 -16.06 34.53
N TYR A 691 -29.46 -16.29 35.84
CA TYR A 691 -30.04 -15.36 36.81
C TYR A 691 -28.93 -14.94 37.77
N ASP A 692 -28.77 -13.63 37.86
CA ASP A 692 -27.94 -12.94 38.83
C ASP A 692 -28.66 -12.91 40.19
N LEU A 693 -27.93 -13.19 41.28
CA LEU A 693 -28.39 -12.98 42.65
C LEU A 693 -27.20 -12.70 43.56
N LEU A 694 -26.75 -11.45 43.56
CA LEU A 694 -26.03 -10.86 44.69
C LEU A 694 -27.05 -10.33 45.71
N ASN A 695 -27.15 -11.00 46.86
CA ASN A 695 -27.00 -10.41 48.21
C ASN A 695 -27.63 -11.29 49.31
N GLY A 696 -26.80 -11.78 50.24
CA GLY A 696 -27.31 -12.37 51.49
C GLY A 696 -26.34 -13.26 52.27
N GLN A 697 -25.17 -12.73 52.64
CA GLN A 697 -24.24 -13.15 53.71
C GLN A 697 -24.15 -14.64 54.15
N ALA A 698 -22.96 -15.23 53.98
CA ALA A 698 -22.07 -15.74 55.06
C ALA A 698 -21.06 -16.75 54.47
N GLY A 699 -19.76 -16.54 54.73
CA GLY A 699 -18.68 -17.42 54.29
C GLY A 699 -18.49 -18.67 55.14
N GLY A 700 -17.61 -19.57 54.65
CA GLY A 700 -16.99 -20.68 55.39
C GLY A 700 -16.63 -21.84 54.45
N ILE A 701 -15.37 -22.10 54.07
CA ILE A 701 -14.19 -22.59 54.81
C ILE A 701 -14.31 -24.06 55.27
N TYR A 702 -13.36 -24.88 54.78
CA TYR A 702 -13.12 -26.28 55.12
C TYR A 702 -12.21 -26.41 56.37
N PRO A 703 -12.41 -27.38 57.28
CA PRO A 703 -11.46 -27.64 58.36
C PRO A 703 -10.40 -28.67 57.95
N LYS A 704 -9.12 -28.34 58.20
CA LYS A 704 -8.00 -29.31 58.22
C LYS A 704 -7.89 -29.89 59.63
N SER A 705 -7.88 -31.22 59.71
CA SER A 705 -7.50 -32.11 60.83
C SER A 705 -8.28 -32.07 62.17
N SER A 706 -8.88 -33.23 62.49
CA SER A 706 -9.34 -33.74 63.79
C SER A 706 -10.13 -32.79 64.71
N GLY A 707 -11.41 -32.57 64.39
CA GLY A 707 -12.40 -31.99 65.29
C GLY A 707 -13.81 -32.22 64.74
N SER A 708 -14.79 -32.51 65.61
CA SER A 708 -16.20 -32.68 65.19
C SER A 708 -16.86 -31.31 65.01
N ALA A 709 -17.59 -31.09 63.92
CA ALA A 709 -18.26 -29.82 63.64
C ALA A 709 -19.74 -29.87 64.01
N VAL A 710 -20.18 -28.92 64.83
CA VAL A 710 -21.57 -28.71 65.24
C VAL A 710 -22.17 -27.58 64.41
N ILE A 711 -23.39 -27.76 63.90
CA ILE A 711 -24.09 -26.79 63.05
C ILE A 711 -25.24 -26.14 63.83
N TYR A 712 -25.37 -24.82 63.67
CA TYR A 712 -26.53 -24.03 64.09
C TYR A 712 -27.06 -23.21 62.90
N ALA A 713 -28.37 -22.96 62.83
CA ALA A 713 -28.93 -21.93 61.94
C ALA A 713 -29.97 -21.10 62.68
N GLY A 714 -29.91 -19.78 62.50
CA GLY A 714 -30.81 -18.84 63.19
C GLY A 714 -30.74 -18.90 64.72
N GLY A 715 -29.64 -19.38 65.30
CA GLY A 715 -29.47 -19.56 66.75
C GLY A 715 -29.92 -20.91 67.32
N HIS A 716 -30.39 -21.86 66.49
CA HIS A 716 -30.81 -23.20 66.95
C HIS A 716 -29.86 -24.31 66.44
N TYR A 717 -29.57 -25.28 67.32
CA TYR A 717 -28.68 -26.43 67.02
C TYR A 717 -29.35 -27.38 66.03
N LEU A 718 -28.64 -27.71 64.94
CA LEU A 718 -29.15 -28.54 63.85
C LEU A 718 -28.41 -29.87 63.66
N GLY A 719 -27.25 -30.09 64.32
CA GLY A 719 -26.60 -31.42 64.33
C GLY A 719 -25.08 -31.38 64.30
N THR A 720 -24.43 -32.54 64.47
CA THR A 720 -22.97 -32.69 64.40
C THR A 720 -22.58 -33.68 63.31
N LEU A 721 -21.66 -33.30 62.41
CA LEU A 721 -21.12 -34.18 61.36
C LEU A 721 -19.81 -34.85 61.79
N LYS A 722 -19.66 -36.14 61.46
CA LYS A 722 -18.42 -36.95 61.56
C LYS A 722 -18.21 -37.78 60.29
N ASN A 723 -16.95 -38.06 59.96
CA ASN A 723 -16.48 -38.47 58.64
C ASN A 723 -16.86 -39.91 58.18
N GLY A 724 -17.18 -40.09 56.89
CA GLY A 724 -17.33 -41.39 56.17
C GLY A 724 -18.26 -41.33 54.92
N THR A 725 -17.76 -41.72 53.75
CA THR A 725 -18.35 -41.65 52.38
C THR A 725 -19.60 -42.55 52.14
N PRO A 726 -20.33 -42.42 51.01
CA PRO A 726 -21.44 -41.49 50.72
C PRO A 726 -22.82 -42.20 50.59
N SER A 727 -23.93 -41.46 50.66
CA SER A 727 -25.12 -41.80 49.84
C SER A 727 -26.06 -40.59 49.68
N VAL A 728 -26.50 -40.40 48.44
CA VAL A 728 -27.56 -39.49 48.01
C VAL A 728 -28.87 -39.92 48.66
N SER A 729 -29.62 -38.99 49.28
CA SER A 729 -31.09 -38.90 49.13
C SER A 729 -31.72 -37.81 50.01
N GLN A 730 -32.72 -37.15 49.44
CA GLN A 730 -33.73 -36.27 50.06
C GLN A 730 -33.19 -34.87 50.46
N ILE A 731 -33.83 -33.72 50.18
CA ILE A 731 -35.23 -33.32 50.32
C ILE A 731 -35.41 -32.07 49.40
N GLN A 732 -36.21 -32.12 48.32
CA GLN A 732 -37.62 -31.72 48.19
C GLN A 732 -37.90 -30.20 48.21
N HIS A 733 -38.45 -29.73 47.07
CA HIS A 733 -39.03 -28.40 46.80
C HIS A 733 -40.14 -27.99 47.78
N SER A 734 -40.25 -26.68 48.04
CA SER A 734 -41.55 -25.99 47.99
C SER A 734 -41.39 -24.48 47.78
N SER A 735 -42.08 -23.99 46.75
CA SER A 735 -42.37 -22.61 46.38
C SER A 735 -43.30 -21.90 47.35
N GLU A 736 -43.21 -20.57 47.47
CA GLU A 736 -44.38 -19.67 47.44
C GLU A 736 -43.99 -18.19 47.26
N TYR A 737 -44.86 -17.45 46.55
CA TYR A 737 -44.73 -16.09 46.03
C TYR A 737 -45.83 -15.22 46.64
N VAL A 738 -45.54 -13.98 47.09
CA VAL A 738 -46.56 -12.91 47.31
C VAL A 738 -45.94 -11.50 47.13
N PRO A 739 -46.58 -10.55 46.40
CA PRO A 739 -46.05 -9.20 46.11
C PRO A 739 -46.68 -8.07 46.96
N GLY A 740 -46.00 -6.91 47.07
CA GLY A 740 -46.57 -5.70 47.69
C GLY A 740 -45.71 -4.43 47.52
N ARG A 741 -46.35 -3.28 47.25
CA ARG A 741 -45.84 -2.00 46.72
C ARG A 741 -46.30 -0.83 47.61
N ILE A 742 -45.44 0.08 48.10
CA ILE A 742 -45.76 1.40 48.77
C ILE A 742 -44.46 2.27 48.71
N THR A 743 -44.30 3.38 47.97
CA THR A 743 -44.76 4.81 48.00
C THR A 743 -44.19 5.75 49.10
N ASN A 744 -43.39 6.72 48.64
CA ASN A 744 -43.25 8.16 49.03
C ASN A 744 -42.33 8.68 50.18
N PRO A 745 -41.86 9.96 50.09
CA PRO A 745 -40.51 10.44 50.45
C PRO A 745 -40.44 11.37 51.70
N ILE A 746 -39.22 11.67 52.19
CA ILE A 746 -38.98 12.60 53.32
C ILE A 746 -37.76 13.52 53.03
N PRO A 747 -37.77 14.80 53.49
CA PRO A 747 -37.08 15.94 52.86
C PRO A 747 -35.79 16.41 53.58
N ALA A 748 -35.09 17.35 52.94
CA ALA A 748 -33.85 18.00 53.39
C ALA A 748 -34.03 18.92 54.62
N PRO A 749 -32.96 19.16 55.40
CA PRO A 749 -32.88 20.31 56.30
C PRO A 749 -31.81 21.34 55.89
N THR A 750 -32.24 22.60 55.96
CA THR A 750 -31.50 23.87 56.04
C THR A 750 -30.88 24.06 57.43
N ASP A 751 -29.64 24.58 57.53
CA ASP A 751 -29.35 25.94 58.03
C ASP A 751 -27.86 26.22 58.39
N GLN A 752 -27.45 27.42 57.97
CA GLN A 752 -26.60 28.44 58.63
C GLN A 752 -25.07 28.25 58.79
N LEU A 753 -24.39 29.11 58.03
CA LEU A 753 -22.99 29.53 58.07
C LEU A 753 -22.67 30.43 59.27
N THR A 754 -21.45 30.31 59.80
CA THR A 754 -20.71 31.44 60.37
C THR A 754 -19.30 31.49 59.77
N SER A 755 -18.91 32.70 59.39
CA SER A 755 -17.72 33.15 58.67
C SER A 755 -16.38 32.91 59.38
N GLU A 756 -15.34 32.52 58.62
CA GLU A 756 -14.05 33.23 58.47
C GLU A 756 -13.36 32.73 57.18
N HIS A 757 -13.01 33.64 56.26
CA HIS A 757 -12.22 33.43 55.03
C HIS A 757 -10.94 34.29 55.17
N PRO A 758 -9.78 33.94 54.60
CA PRO A 758 -9.63 33.80 53.14
C PRO A 758 -8.64 32.69 52.72
N GLN A 759 -8.92 31.88 51.70
CA GLN A 759 -8.51 32.08 50.30
C GLN A 759 -8.74 30.71 49.64
N LEU A 760 -9.23 30.72 48.40
CA LEU A 760 -9.22 29.68 47.35
C LEU A 760 -10.60 29.59 46.69
N THR A 761 -10.64 30.21 45.52
CA THR A 761 -11.74 30.31 44.56
C THR A 761 -12.14 28.92 44.06
N LYS A 762 -13.39 28.58 44.34
CA LYS A 762 -14.17 27.49 43.74
C LYS A 762 -14.55 27.92 42.32
N HIS A 763 -14.28 27.10 41.30
CA HIS A 763 -15.10 27.10 40.08
C HIS A 763 -15.65 25.69 39.91
N GLN A 764 -16.98 25.58 40.06
CA GLN A 764 -17.75 24.41 39.67
C GLN A 764 -18.00 24.52 38.17
N VAL A 765 -17.65 23.50 37.40
CA VAL A 765 -18.09 23.36 36.00
C VAL A 765 -19.24 22.36 35.99
N TYR A 766 -20.38 22.79 35.45
CA TYR A 766 -21.54 21.94 35.19
C TYR A 766 -21.34 21.25 33.84
N VAL A 767 -21.54 19.93 33.81
CA VAL A 767 -21.58 19.14 32.57
C VAL A 767 -23.02 19.14 32.06
N ILE A 768 -23.24 19.55 30.80
CA ILE A 768 -24.49 19.31 30.09
C ILE A 768 -24.31 18.02 29.29
N ASP A 769 -25.06 16.99 29.66
CA ASP A 769 -25.19 15.71 28.95
C ASP A 769 -26.14 15.90 27.76
N SER A 770 -25.64 15.76 26.53
CA SER A 770 -26.43 15.85 25.29
C SER A 770 -26.80 14.48 24.74
N THR A 771 -27.20 13.52 25.58
CA THR A 771 -27.80 12.26 25.12
C THR A 771 -29.33 12.30 25.12
N ARG A 772 -29.95 13.08 24.22
CA ARG A 772 -31.33 12.87 23.78
C ARG A 772 -31.64 13.58 22.47
N SER A 773 -31.96 12.78 21.45
CA SER A 773 -32.56 13.20 20.20
C SER A 773 -34.02 13.62 20.42
N GLY A 774 -34.43 14.72 19.79
CA GLY A 774 -35.84 15.09 19.59
C GLY A 774 -36.28 16.37 20.31
N ALA A 775 -36.49 17.42 19.51
CA ALA A 775 -37.41 18.56 19.66
C ALA A 775 -37.74 19.05 21.09
N ASP A 776 -37.12 20.17 21.50
CA ASP A 776 -37.76 21.32 22.18
C ASP A 776 -36.68 22.39 22.46
N TRP A 777 -36.61 23.43 21.62
CA TRP A 777 -35.62 24.54 21.72
C TRP A 777 -36.22 25.84 22.27
N ASP A 778 -37.35 25.79 22.96
CA ASP A 778 -37.97 26.98 23.55
C ASP A 778 -38.35 26.71 25.00
N ASN A 779 -37.36 26.85 25.89
CA ASN A 779 -37.47 27.32 27.27
C ASN A 779 -36.29 26.75 28.07
N TRP A 780 -35.32 27.58 28.47
CA TRP A 780 -34.71 27.56 29.79
C TRP A 780 -34.06 28.93 30.10
N PRO A 781 -34.12 29.43 31.35
CA PRO A 781 -33.71 30.78 31.72
C PRO A 781 -32.19 30.89 31.87
N VAL A 782 -31.61 31.97 31.37
CA VAL A 782 -30.22 32.36 31.65
C VAL A 782 -30.17 32.94 33.07
N GLU A 783 -29.53 32.25 34.01
CA GLU A 783 -29.19 32.82 35.32
C GLU A 783 -27.87 33.60 35.27
N ASP A 784 -27.83 34.71 36.02
CA ASP A 784 -26.80 35.77 36.02
C ASP A 784 -25.35 35.25 36.15
N GLY A 785 -24.48 35.67 35.22
CA GLY A 785 -23.02 35.62 35.40
C GLY A 785 -22.15 35.23 34.20
N ALA A 786 -22.71 34.85 33.04
CA ALA A 786 -21.91 34.52 31.86
C ALA A 786 -21.34 35.79 31.19
N PRO A 787 -20.05 35.83 30.82
CA PRO A 787 -19.48 36.96 30.08
C PRO A 787 -20.12 37.06 28.69
N VAL A 788 -20.55 38.26 28.31
CA VAL A 788 -21.18 38.54 27.01
C VAL A 788 -20.33 39.52 26.20
N ASP A 789 -20.45 39.48 24.88
CA ASP A 789 -19.88 40.51 23.99
C ASP A 789 -20.65 41.85 24.08
N ALA A 790 -20.17 42.87 23.36
CA ALA A 790 -20.78 44.20 23.34
C ALA A 790 -22.23 44.25 22.77
N ASN A 791 -22.71 43.14 22.20
CA ASN A 791 -24.06 42.99 21.66
C ASN A 791 -24.94 42.05 22.50
N GLY A 792 -24.44 41.54 23.64
CA GLY A 792 -25.20 40.72 24.58
C GLY A 792 -25.21 39.22 24.27
N ASN A 793 -24.33 38.73 23.38
CA ASN A 793 -24.21 37.29 23.11
C ASN A 793 -23.24 36.63 24.11
N PRO A 794 -23.54 35.44 24.64
CA PRO A 794 -22.65 34.73 25.57
C PRO A 794 -21.35 34.29 24.90
N LEU A 795 -20.22 34.56 25.55
CA LEU A 795 -18.87 34.14 25.13
C LEU A 795 -18.61 32.70 25.61
N LEU A 796 -18.46 31.77 24.66
CA LEU A 796 -18.04 30.39 24.94
C LEU A 796 -16.51 30.34 25.17
N VAL A 797 -16.09 29.77 26.30
CA VAL A 797 -14.69 29.42 26.56
C VAL A 797 -14.58 27.89 26.53
N SER A 798 -13.91 27.34 25.54
CA SER A 798 -13.51 25.93 25.48
C SER A 798 -12.10 25.79 26.07
N GLN A 799 -11.91 24.79 26.95
CA GLN A 799 -10.59 24.31 27.34
C GLN A 799 -10.48 22.85 26.85
N GLN A 800 -10.14 22.68 25.57
CA GLN A 800 -9.80 21.39 24.98
C GLN A 800 -8.74 21.62 23.91
N ASP A 801 -7.55 21.05 24.12
CA ASP A 801 -6.54 20.83 23.08
C ASP A 801 -7.03 19.67 22.20
N SER A 802 -7.90 19.97 21.25
CA SER A 802 -8.27 19.13 20.09
C SER A 802 -9.25 19.93 19.24
N TRP A 803 -8.93 20.13 17.96
CA TRP A 803 -9.78 20.88 17.02
C TRP A 803 -10.41 19.89 16.02
N THR A 804 -11.73 19.67 16.13
CA THR A 804 -12.53 19.01 15.10
C THR A 804 -13.32 20.09 14.33
N VAL A 805 -13.17 20.13 13.01
CA VAL A 805 -13.96 20.99 12.12
C VAL A 805 -15.29 20.29 11.83
N TYR A 806 -16.40 20.82 12.33
CA TYR A 806 -17.73 20.43 11.86
C TYR A 806 -18.06 21.20 10.58
N ASN A 807 -18.22 20.50 9.47
CA ASN A 807 -18.51 21.08 8.15
C ASN A 807 -20.02 21.10 7.82
N ASP A 808 -20.88 21.27 8.82
CA ASP A 808 -22.35 21.25 8.66
C ASP A 808 -22.96 22.66 8.82
N LEU A 809 -22.57 23.62 7.97
CA LEU A 809 -23.28 24.90 7.86
C LEU A 809 -23.20 25.50 6.44
N PHE A 810 -23.65 24.78 5.41
CA PHE A 810 -24.10 25.42 4.16
C PHE A 810 -25.33 24.71 3.58
N PRO A 811 -26.51 25.34 3.55
CA PRO A 811 -27.60 24.83 2.74
C PRO A 811 -27.24 24.98 1.27
N SER A 812 -27.25 23.85 0.56
CA SER A 812 -27.13 23.72 -0.90
C SER A 812 -27.97 24.78 -1.64
N PHE A 813 -27.32 25.68 -2.38
CA PHE A 813 -27.95 26.45 -3.44
C PHE A 813 -27.77 25.68 -4.75
N HIS A 814 -28.84 25.05 -5.22
CA HIS A 814 -28.97 24.63 -6.61
C HIS A 814 -29.51 25.80 -7.44
N ASP A 815 -28.72 26.32 -8.37
CA ASP A 815 -29.27 26.84 -9.63
C ASP A 815 -28.71 26.03 -10.80
N GLY A 816 -29.60 25.66 -11.72
CA GLY A 816 -29.33 24.70 -12.78
C GLY A 816 -28.81 25.36 -14.04
N THR A 817 -27.55 25.80 -14.04
CA THR A 817 -26.79 26.12 -15.27
C THR A 817 -25.29 25.88 -15.10
N SER A 818 -24.66 25.36 -16.15
CA SER A 818 -23.27 24.92 -16.33
C SER A 818 -22.17 25.95 -16.03
N ASP A 819 -21.25 25.63 -15.10
CA ASP A 819 -19.76 25.64 -15.18
C ASP A 819 -19.13 25.70 -13.75
N PRO A 820 -17.93 25.11 -13.50
CA PRO A 820 -17.34 25.02 -12.17
C PRO A 820 -16.49 26.27 -11.85
N VAL A 821 -16.69 26.90 -10.69
CA VAL A 821 -15.82 28.01 -10.27
C VAL A 821 -15.50 27.95 -8.77
N LEU A 822 -14.18 27.96 -8.51
CA LEU A 822 -13.41 28.33 -7.31
C LEU A 822 -13.42 27.37 -6.11
N GLY A 823 -12.37 26.54 -6.04
CA GLY A 823 -11.89 25.95 -4.78
C GLY A 823 -11.31 27.03 -3.85
N VAL A 824 -11.59 26.90 -2.56
CA VAL A 824 -11.10 27.80 -1.50
C VAL A 824 -9.80 27.25 -0.92
N GLU A 825 -8.69 27.94 -1.10
CA GLU A 825 -7.42 27.62 -0.42
C GLU A 825 -7.35 28.35 0.93
N ILE A 826 -7.03 27.61 2.00
CA ILE A 826 -6.91 28.16 3.36
C ILE A 826 -5.43 28.15 3.78
N GLN A 827 -4.76 29.31 3.75
CA GLN A 827 -3.39 29.44 4.28
C GLN A 827 -3.37 29.71 5.79
N ARG A 828 -2.58 28.92 6.52
CA ARG A 828 -2.32 29.07 7.96
C ARG A 828 -1.06 29.92 8.19
N SER A 829 -1.15 30.95 9.02
CA SER A 829 0.03 31.68 9.52
C SER A 829 -0.07 31.88 11.04
N THR A 830 0.99 31.54 11.78
CA THR A 830 1.04 31.61 13.25
C THR A 830 1.96 32.75 13.70
N TYR A 831 1.49 33.62 14.59
CA TYR A 831 2.32 34.66 15.24
C TYR A 831 2.31 34.48 16.75
N SER A 832 3.49 34.63 17.40
CA SER A 832 3.63 34.66 18.86
C SER A 832 3.90 36.08 19.37
N TYR A 833 3.29 36.45 20.50
CA TYR A 833 3.57 37.72 21.20
C TYR A 833 3.74 37.44 22.70
N THR A 834 4.85 37.91 23.29
CA THR A 834 5.13 37.73 24.72
C THR A 834 4.78 39.01 25.49
N TYR A 835 3.85 38.93 26.45
CA TYR A 835 3.60 40.00 27.42
C TYR A 835 4.33 39.69 28.75
N PRO A 836 4.90 40.69 29.46
CA PRO A 836 5.56 40.41 30.74
C PRO A 836 4.50 40.15 31.83
N GLY A 837 4.34 38.89 32.24
CA GLY A 837 3.59 38.52 33.45
C GLY A 837 2.54 37.42 33.35
N ALA A 838 2.37 36.73 32.21
CA ALA A 838 1.48 35.57 32.09
C ALA A 838 2.28 34.26 31.91
N PRO A 839 1.82 33.10 32.43
CA PRO A 839 2.56 31.84 32.38
C PRO A 839 2.35 31.00 31.09
N SER A 840 1.75 31.56 30.04
CA SER A 840 1.59 30.88 28.75
C SER A 840 1.64 31.84 27.56
N GLU A 841 2.22 31.36 26.45
CA GLU A 841 2.21 32.01 25.13
C GLU A 841 0.79 31.96 24.53
N VAL A 842 0.34 33.05 23.93
CA VAL A 842 -0.93 33.13 23.21
C VAL A 842 -0.63 33.18 21.71
N PHE A 843 -1.14 32.22 20.96
CA PHE A 843 -1.04 32.17 19.49
C PHE A 843 -2.28 32.80 18.86
N PHE A 844 -2.09 33.68 17.89
CA PHE A 844 -3.17 34.19 17.05
C PHE A 844 -3.12 33.48 15.69
N VAL A 845 -4.22 32.83 15.31
CA VAL A 845 -4.42 32.29 13.96
C VAL A 845 -5.29 33.28 13.19
N LYS A 846 -4.80 33.73 12.04
CA LYS A 846 -5.53 34.63 11.15
C LYS A 846 -5.90 33.86 9.88
N TRP A 847 -7.18 33.73 9.61
CA TRP A 847 -7.68 33.15 8.37
C TRP A 847 -7.87 34.27 7.33
N LYS A 848 -7.41 34.06 6.10
CA LYS A 848 -7.66 34.95 4.97
C LYS A 848 -8.34 34.12 3.88
N ILE A 849 -9.51 34.56 3.44
CA ILE A 849 -10.16 34.07 2.23
C ILE A 849 -9.49 34.80 1.07
N ILE A 850 -8.93 34.10 0.08
CA ILE A 850 -8.35 34.68 -1.14
C ILE A 850 -9.38 34.64 -2.26
#